data_AF-A0A3E2HIY0-F1
#
_entry.id   AF-A0A3E2HIY0-F1
#
_cell.length_a   1.000
_cell.length_b   1.000
_cell.length_c   1.000
_cell.angle_alpha   90.00
_cell.angle_beta   90.00
_cell.angle_gamma   90.00
#
_symmetry.space_group_name_H-M   'P 1'
#
loop_
_entity.id
_entity.type
_entity.pdbx_description
1 polymer ?
#
loop_
_entity_poly.entity_id
_entity_poly.type
_entity_poly.pdbx_seq_one_letter_code
_entity_poly.pdbx_strand_id
1 'polypeptide(L)'
;MDPHLSSENLDVKNVRIAGQPSDSIWNICCKDGLISSISSVELSDSNRKLVRGFVAPSLCHPHIHLDKCFLLSHPKYADLEIKIGDFKEALTLTDQAKARFEHDDLMERGRALIQESIRFGVTHMRAFVEVDLTVGMKCLEVGLALKEQYKNCCYVQICVFAQDPLFSYEDNGEAMTSLIDQAVKMPGVEALGSTPYVEKGKEALIRNIKHAITVAKQNNLHLDFHMDYNLDPNNDAFTMDAIHWLKSFDWPLNKTVLFGHCTRLTLFTPDQWRQLRKEIGELPVYFAGLPTSDMFMMGRPSPETGGSQRPRGTLQVLEMIQRYGLNAAIGINNVGNAFTPQGTCDPLSLASLVVGMYQAGTKKDAELLYQCVSSRAKAAIGVEHPTQDVELFKSGAPANFVLFDKFGDDKMGASGTRSFRERKSIQELVTDAGHDRMTVFNGQVFKMLNTLDDPFFIPRQEWLSKAVQPFADYFGLTTLPLHIHEVLASFLTYTFINLVIGPWISKLVFPVKYMKLSADRRINWDVHVVSLFQSIMISALALVVMFTDEDRKNMTWEERVWGYTGRGGMIQGLATGYFLWDFMITIQHLRLFGVDMLGHAVSALVVFSFGFRPFVNYYASTFILYELSTIFLNFHWFFDKLDLTGTRGQLYNGIVLLITFFGCRLVWGTYQSLRVYQDLWAALHYNPAKSAKVKTSPNHEEMMQFASDKQIPLWLPLLYLASNILLNTLNFHWFSKMIATIRKRFQPPKQVKNEKAAVVMSTGANGNVTVDVDKTEVRRRQPATEDAEEDENEIPPAV
;
A
#
# COMPACT_ATOMS: atom_id res chain seq x y z
N MET A 1 -22.00 -3.79 1.65
CA MET A 1 -21.83 -4.90 2.61
C MET A 1 -20.36 -4.89 2.97
N ASP A 2 -20.08 -4.69 4.25
CA ASP A 2 -18.79 -4.29 4.79
C ASP A 2 -18.07 -5.53 5.35
N PRO A 3 -16.91 -5.96 4.81
CA PRO A 3 -16.17 -7.08 5.36
C PRO A 3 -14.97 -6.58 6.17
N HIS A 4 -15.03 -6.84 7.48
CA HIS A 4 -13.94 -6.85 8.47
C HIS A 4 -13.53 -5.54 9.15
N LEU A 5 -14.46 -4.95 9.90
CA LEU A 5 -14.11 -4.28 11.16
C LEU A 5 -14.11 -5.33 12.28
N SER A 6 -12.96 -5.88 12.66
CA SER A 6 -12.86 -6.48 14.00
C SER A 6 -12.84 -5.32 14.99
N SER A 7 -13.86 -5.25 15.85
CA SER A 7 -13.88 -4.39 17.03
C SER A 7 -12.87 -4.93 18.06
N GLU A 8 -11.59 -5.00 17.70
CA GLU A 8 -10.55 -5.49 18.59
C GLU A 8 -10.33 -4.47 19.71
N ASN A 9 -10.41 -4.95 20.94
CA ASN A 9 -9.96 -4.18 22.09
C ASN A 9 -8.47 -3.89 21.91
N LEU A 10 -8.07 -2.61 21.94
CA LEU A 10 -6.67 -2.22 21.91
C LEU A 10 -6.15 -2.10 23.35
N ASP A 11 -5.25 -3.00 23.73
CA ASP A 11 -4.57 -2.97 25.03
C ASP A 11 -3.14 -2.44 24.89
N VAL A 12 -2.90 -1.23 25.40
CA VAL A 12 -1.56 -0.63 25.49
C VAL A 12 -1.01 -0.86 26.89
N LYS A 13 0.05 -1.65 27.00
CA LYS A 13 0.62 -2.05 28.30
C LYS A 13 1.97 -1.42 28.59
N ASN A 14 2.22 -1.15 29.87
CA ASN A 14 3.49 -0.67 30.42
C ASN A 14 4.01 0.61 29.76
N VAL A 15 3.17 1.62 29.61
CA VAL A 15 3.55 2.90 28.98
C VAL A 15 3.61 4.03 30.00
N ARG A 16 4.39 5.06 29.68
CA ARG A 16 4.25 6.38 30.33
C ARG A 16 3.14 7.16 29.62
N ILE A 17 2.42 7.99 30.35
CA ILE A 17 1.32 8.80 29.81
C ILE A 17 1.61 10.27 30.07
N ALA A 18 1.40 11.12 29.06
CA ALA A 18 1.48 12.57 29.21
C ALA A 18 0.56 13.08 30.33
N GLY A 19 1.08 13.95 31.19
CA GLY A 19 0.35 14.48 32.35
C GLY A 19 0.42 13.64 33.61
N GLN A 20 0.87 12.39 33.52
CA GLN A 20 1.14 11.54 34.70
C GLN A 20 2.58 11.75 35.21
N PRO A 21 2.89 11.39 36.47
CA PRO A 21 4.26 11.42 36.98
C PRO A 21 5.24 10.67 36.08
N SER A 22 6.42 11.23 35.79
CA SER A 22 7.37 10.70 34.79
C SER A 22 7.93 9.31 35.09
N ASP A 23 7.86 8.90 36.35
CA ASP A 23 8.27 7.60 36.89
C ASP A 23 7.11 6.59 36.97
N SER A 24 5.87 7.04 36.79
CA SER A 24 4.69 6.18 36.81
C SER A 24 4.48 5.46 35.47
N ILE A 25 3.95 4.24 35.55
CA ILE A 25 3.73 3.34 34.42
C ILE A 25 2.27 2.91 34.43
N TRP A 26 1.68 2.79 33.24
CA TRP A 26 0.25 2.63 33.07
C TRP A 26 -0.08 1.61 32.00
N ASN A 27 -1.28 1.04 32.10
CA ASN A 27 -1.95 0.34 31.02
C ASN A 27 -3.19 1.14 30.58
N ILE A 28 -3.45 1.16 29.28
CA ILE A 28 -4.63 1.75 28.66
C ILE A 28 -5.37 0.64 27.92
N CYS A 29 -6.63 0.42 28.29
CA CYS A 29 -7.52 -0.47 27.56
C CYS A 29 -8.49 0.38 26.76
N CYS A 30 -8.65 0.07 25.48
CA CYS A 30 -9.60 0.72 24.59
C CYS A 30 -10.64 -0.29 24.12
N LYS A 31 -11.90 0.13 24.12
CA LYS A 31 -13.04 -0.68 23.68
C LYS A 31 -14.07 0.23 23.00
N ASP A 32 -14.63 -0.23 21.88
CA ASP A 32 -15.65 0.50 21.12
C ASP A 32 -15.23 1.94 20.76
N GLY A 33 -13.94 2.12 20.47
CA GLY A 33 -13.31 3.40 20.14
C GLY A 33 -13.12 4.40 21.28
N LEU A 34 -13.43 3.98 22.51
CA LEU A 34 -13.24 4.76 23.73
C LEU A 34 -12.16 4.15 24.61
N ILE A 35 -11.56 4.96 25.47
CA ILE A 35 -10.72 4.49 26.57
C ILE A 35 -11.63 3.87 27.63
N SER A 36 -11.57 2.55 27.82
CA SER A 36 -12.39 1.86 28.82
C SER A 36 -11.81 2.03 30.22
N SER A 37 -10.48 1.90 30.36
CA SER A 37 -9.80 1.98 31.65
C SER A 37 -8.34 2.40 31.51
N ILE A 38 -7.84 3.10 32.53
CA ILE A 38 -6.44 3.44 32.71
C ILE A 38 -6.03 2.99 34.10
N SER A 39 -5.00 2.16 34.22
CA SER A 39 -4.57 1.59 35.50
C SER A 39 -3.07 1.75 35.70
N SER A 40 -2.64 2.22 36.87
CA SER A 40 -1.23 2.28 37.24
C SER A 40 -0.66 0.88 37.44
N VAL A 41 0.63 0.73 37.17
CA VAL A 41 1.38 -0.52 37.29
C VAL A 41 2.61 -0.27 38.15
N GLU A 42 2.71 -0.98 39.27
CA GLU A 42 3.94 -1.03 40.07
C GLU A 42 4.90 -2.05 39.44
N LEU A 43 5.96 -1.57 38.81
CA LEU A 43 7.04 -2.43 38.32
C LEU A 43 8.21 -2.42 39.30
N SER A 44 8.69 -3.61 39.69
CA SER A 44 9.96 -3.77 40.41
C SER A 44 11.13 -3.23 39.57
N ASP A 45 12.24 -2.87 40.22
CA ASP A 45 13.44 -2.36 39.52
C ASP A 45 13.98 -3.32 38.45
N SER A 46 13.84 -4.63 38.66
CA SER A 46 14.15 -5.67 37.68
C SER A 46 13.24 -5.64 36.44
N ASN A 47 12.00 -5.18 36.58
CA ASN A 47 10.96 -5.16 35.54
C ASN A 47 10.85 -3.83 34.79
N ARG A 48 11.63 -2.79 35.15
CA ARG A 48 11.66 -1.52 34.41
C ARG A 48 12.05 -1.67 32.94
N LYS A 49 12.66 -2.80 32.53
CA LYS A 49 12.97 -3.10 31.12
C LYS A 49 11.71 -3.37 30.27
N LEU A 50 10.55 -3.54 30.89
CA LEU A 50 9.27 -3.84 30.24
C LEU A 50 8.48 -2.59 29.81
N VAL A 51 8.98 -1.37 30.08
CA VAL A 51 8.32 -0.12 29.63
C VAL A 51 8.35 -0.03 28.10
N ARG A 52 7.17 0.14 27.49
CA ARG A 52 6.94 0.04 26.03
C ARG A 52 6.78 1.40 25.32
N GLY A 53 7.22 2.50 25.94
CA GLY A 53 7.25 3.83 25.33
C GLY A 53 6.43 4.89 26.07
N PHE A 54 6.06 5.94 25.35
CA PHE A 54 5.34 7.11 25.87
C PHE A 54 4.09 7.39 25.05
N VAL A 55 2.98 7.67 25.71
CA VAL A 55 1.70 7.98 25.09
C VAL A 55 1.36 9.44 25.33
N ALA A 56 1.02 10.15 24.26
CA ALA A 56 0.54 11.53 24.31
C ALA A 56 -0.70 11.70 23.42
N PRO A 57 -1.51 12.75 23.64
CA PRO A 57 -2.72 12.93 22.87
C PRO A 57 -2.43 13.13 21.38
N SER A 58 -3.37 12.74 20.53
CA SER A 58 -3.13 12.82 19.09
C SER A 58 -3.06 14.24 18.56
N LEU A 59 -2.31 14.41 17.47
CA LEU A 59 -2.03 15.70 16.87
C LEU A 59 -3.15 16.15 15.94
N CYS A 60 -3.14 17.43 15.60
CA CYS A 60 -4.11 18.08 14.72
C CYS A 60 -3.45 19.11 13.81
N HIS A 61 -3.88 19.14 12.54
CA HIS A 61 -3.64 20.29 11.66
C HIS A 61 -4.81 21.27 11.75
N PRO A 62 -4.69 22.39 12.48
CA PRO A 62 -5.77 23.36 12.51
C PRO A 62 -5.92 24.11 11.18
N HIS A 63 -4.89 24.04 10.33
CA HIS A 63 -4.80 24.76 9.07
C HIS A 63 -3.83 24.05 8.11
N ILE A 64 -4.36 23.44 7.05
CA ILE A 64 -3.54 22.79 6.01
C ILE A 64 -4.22 22.81 4.63
N HIS A 65 -3.48 23.08 3.56
CA HIS A 65 -3.99 23.05 2.18
C HIS A 65 -3.83 21.67 1.55
N LEU A 66 -4.95 21.06 1.16
CA LEU A 66 -4.99 19.72 0.59
C LEU A 66 -4.80 19.73 -0.94
N ASP A 67 -5.27 20.79 -1.58
CA ASP A 67 -5.33 20.97 -3.03
C ASP A 67 -4.00 21.40 -3.68
N LYS A 68 -3.19 22.19 -2.96
CA LYS A 68 -1.89 22.70 -3.44
C LYS A 68 -0.68 22.14 -2.68
N CYS A 69 -0.82 20.99 -2.04
CA CYS A 69 0.30 20.27 -1.43
C CYS A 69 1.20 19.62 -2.50
N PHE A 70 2.50 19.52 -2.23
CA PHE A 70 3.52 18.82 -3.03
C PHE A 70 3.65 19.22 -4.50
N LEU A 71 3.20 20.42 -4.89
CA LEU A 71 3.32 20.89 -6.27
C LEU A 71 4.77 20.86 -6.76
N LEU A 72 5.75 21.29 -5.95
CA LEU A 72 7.16 21.33 -6.34
C LEU A 72 7.83 19.95 -6.40
N SER A 73 7.21 18.92 -5.79
CA SER A 73 7.75 17.55 -5.75
C SER A 73 7.07 16.63 -6.78
N HIS A 74 5.96 17.07 -7.35
CA HIS A 74 5.16 16.25 -8.25
C HIS A 74 5.65 16.40 -9.71
N PRO A 75 5.95 15.30 -10.43
CA PRO A 75 6.56 15.35 -11.77
C PRO A 75 5.80 16.21 -12.80
N LYS A 76 4.47 16.25 -12.73
CA LYS A 76 3.60 17.08 -13.60
C LYS A 76 3.91 18.58 -13.55
N TYR A 77 4.42 19.08 -12.43
CA TYR A 77 4.73 20.49 -12.20
C TYR A 77 6.22 20.76 -12.09
N ALA A 78 7.07 19.83 -12.55
CA ALA A 78 8.53 19.96 -12.49
C ALA A 78 9.07 21.19 -13.26
N ASP A 79 8.26 21.76 -14.16
CA ASP A 79 8.55 23.01 -14.86
C ASP A 79 8.34 24.28 -14.00
N LEU A 80 7.55 24.18 -12.92
CA LEU A 80 7.30 25.30 -12.01
C LEU A 80 8.40 25.43 -10.97
N GLU A 81 9.43 26.19 -11.34
CA GLU A 81 10.57 26.44 -10.48
C GLU A 81 10.50 27.86 -9.88
N ILE A 82 10.78 27.96 -8.59
CA ILE A 82 10.89 29.25 -7.89
C ILE A 82 12.20 29.93 -8.26
N LYS A 83 12.15 31.17 -8.74
CA LYS A 83 13.34 31.97 -9.11
C LYS A 83 13.61 33.13 -8.16
N ILE A 84 12.57 33.82 -7.70
CA ILE A 84 12.65 35.02 -6.85
C ILE A 84 12.24 34.71 -5.40
N GLY A 85 11.28 33.81 -5.23
CA GLY A 85 10.65 33.36 -4.01
C GLY A 85 9.60 34.28 -3.42
N ASP A 86 9.28 35.43 -4.03
CA ASP A 86 8.38 36.41 -3.41
C ASP A 86 6.90 36.02 -3.51
N PHE A 87 6.05 36.78 -2.81
CA PHE A 87 4.61 36.51 -2.76
C PHE A 87 3.94 36.58 -4.15
N LYS A 88 4.39 37.49 -5.02
CA LYS A 88 3.83 37.67 -6.35
C LYS A 88 4.18 36.48 -7.25
N GLU A 89 5.43 36.03 -7.21
CA GLU A 89 5.86 34.81 -7.90
C GLU A 89 5.11 33.59 -7.38
N ALA A 90 4.94 33.46 -6.06
CA ALA A 90 4.21 32.34 -5.48
C ALA A 90 2.75 32.25 -5.96
N LEU A 91 2.05 33.39 -6.04
CA LEU A 91 0.72 33.46 -6.66
C LEU A 91 0.78 33.02 -8.13
N THR A 92 1.70 33.59 -8.90
CA THR A 92 1.83 33.31 -10.34
C THR A 92 2.08 31.81 -10.62
N LEU A 93 2.98 31.18 -9.88
CA LEU A 93 3.28 29.75 -10.02
C LEU A 93 2.10 28.88 -9.58
N THR A 94 1.39 29.29 -8.53
CA THR A 94 0.20 28.57 -8.05
C THR A 94 -0.92 28.66 -9.07
N ASP A 95 -1.15 29.81 -9.69
CA ASP A 95 -2.17 29.97 -10.75
C ASP A 95 -1.85 29.11 -11.98
N GLN A 96 -0.58 29.05 -12.38
CA GLN A 96 -0.12 28.16 -13.46
C GLN A 96 -0.29 26.67 -13.11
N ALA A 97 -0.16 26.30 -11.84
CA ALA A 97 -0.43 24.95 -11.37
C ALA A 97 -1.94 24.65 -11.40
N LYS A 98 -2.76 25.55 -10.84
CA LYS A 98 -4.23 25.45 -10.75
C LYS A 98 -4.89 25.27 -12.11
N ALA A 99 -4.44 26.01 -13.12
CA ALA A 99 -4.92 25.88 -14.49
C ALA A 99 -4.71 24.47 -15.08
N ARG A 100 -3.78 23.69 -14.51
CA ARG A 100 -3.43 22.33 -14.91
C ARG A 100 -3.94 21.25 -13.95
N PHE A 101 -4.70 21.59 -12.90
CA PHE A 101 -5.23 20.60 -11.96
C PHE A 101 -6.24 19.65 -12.61
N GLU A 102 -5.99 18.36 -12.40
CA GLU A 102 -6.83 17.23 -12.79
C GLU A 102 -7.17 16.41 -11.55
N HIS A 103 -8.22 15.59 -11.66
CA HIS A 103 -8.71 14.78 -10.54
C HIS A 103 -7.62 13.86 -9.96
N ASP A 104 -6.87 13.17 -10.83
CA ASP A 104 -5.89 12.16 -10.42
C ASP A 104 -4.71 12.80 -9.66
N ASP A 105 -4.14 13.91 -10.14
CA ASP A 105 -3.02 14.57 -9.44
C ASP A 105 -3.43 15.17 -8.08
N LEU A 106 -4.67 15.66 -7.97
CA LEU A 106 -5.21 16.16 -6.72
C LEU A 106 -5.41 15.01 -5.72
N MET A 107 -5.92 13.85 -6.20
CA MET A 107 -6.08 12.65 -5.39
C MET A 107 -4.73 12.12 -4.92
N GLU A 108 -3.74 12.01 -5.80
CA GLU A 108 -2.39 11.53 -5.48
C GLU A 108 -1.74 12.37 -4.38
N ARG A 109 -1.64 13.70 -4.60
CA ARG A 109 -1.00 14.62 -3.66
C ARG A 109 -1.76 14.71 -2.34
N GLY A 110 -3.09 14.80 -2.40
CA GLY A 110 -3.94 14.85 -1.21
C GLY A 110 -3.88 13.56 -0.38
N ARG A 111 -3.82 12.40 -1.04
CA ARG A 111 -3.61 11.09 -0.39
C ARG A 111 -2.27 11.04 0.33
N ALA A 112 -1.19 11.43 -0.35
CA ALA A 112 0.14 11.48 0.24
C ALA A 112 0.17 12.36 1.50
N LEU A 113 -0.47 13.54 1.45
CA LEU A 113 -0.51 14.48 2.56
C LEU A 113 -1.21 13.88 3.78
N ILE A 114 -2.40 13.31 3.58
CA ILE A 114 -3.19 12.72 4.67
C ILE A 114 -2.45 11.52 5.27
N GLN A 115 -1.90 10.64 4.44
CA GLN A 115 -1.16 9.46 4.90
C GLN A 115 0.10 9.85 5.69
N GLU A 116 0.90 10.79 5.19
CA GLU A 116 2.09 11.28 5.89
C GLU A 116 1.71 11.94 7.24
N SER A 117 0.65 12.76 7.24
CA SER A 117 0.11 13.37 8.47
C SER A 117 -0.30 12.31 9.50
N ILE A 118 -1.05 11.28 9.09
CA ILE A 118 -1.47 10.20 10.00
C ILE A 118 -0.25 9.48 10.56
N ARG A 119 0.79 9.19 9.76
CA ARG A 119 2.04 8.56 10.25
C ARG A 119 2.74 9.41 11.30
N PHE A 120 2.60 10.73 11.25
CA PHE A 120 3.17 11.62 12.26
C PHE A 120 2.33 11.79 13.53
N GLY A 121 1.13 11.20 13.60
CA GLY A 121 0.27 11.28 14.77
C GLY A 121 -1.01 12.10 14.58
N VAL A 122 -1.28 12.57 13.36
CA VAL A 122 -2.44 13.42 13.09
C VAL A 122 -3.70 12.58 12.98
N THR A 123 -4.71 12.98 13.74
CA THR A 123 -6.04 12.34 13.74
C THR A 123 -7.16 13.28 13.34
N HIS A 124 -6.88 14.58 13.30
CA HIS A 124 -7.84 15.62 12.97
C HIS A 124 -7.15 16.67 12.10
N MET A 125 -7.84 17.18 11.10
CA MET A 125 -7.34 18.28 10.29
C MET A 125 -8.48 19.16 9.75
N ARG A 126 -8.25 20.46 9.64
CA ARG A 126 -9.01 21.35 8.76
C ARG A 126 -8.26 21.50 7.45
N ALA A 127 -8.79 20.85 6.42
CA ALA A 127 -8.22 20.78 5.08
C ALA A 127 -8.90 21.81 4.19
N PHE A 128 -8.13 22.79 3.73
CA PHE A 128 -8.56 23.80 2.77
C PHE A 128 -8.53 23.23 1.35
N VAL A 129 -9.59 23.50 0.60
CA VAL A 129 -9.73 23.19 -0.82
C VAL A 129 -10.24 24.43 -1.54
N GLU A 130 -9.46 24.94 -2.49
CA GLU A 130 -9.80 26.15 -3.23
C GLU A 130 -11.00 25.91 -4.15
N VAL A 131 -11.90 26.91 -4.17
CA VAL A 131 -13.02 26.99 -5.11
C VAL A 131 -12.96 28.36 -5.75
N ASP A 132 -12.76 28.39 -7.07
CA ASP A 132 -12.68 29.62 -7.86
C ASP A 132 -13.07 29.36 -9.32
N LEU A 133 -13.06 30.42 -10.13
CA LEU A 133 -13.46 30.37 -11.54
C LEU A 133 -12.49 29.58 -12.45
N THR A 134 -11.29 29.24 -11.97
CA THR A 134 -10.29 28.44 -12.70
C THR A 134 -10.45 26.95 -12.40
N VAL A 135 -10.49 26.56 -11.12
CA VAL A 135 -10.58 25.14 -10.73
C VAL A 135 -12.02 24.65 -10.62
N GLY A 136 -13.00 25.55 -10.52
CA GLY A 136 -14.40 25.21 -10.28
C GLY A 136 -14.57 24.43 -8.97
N MET A 137 -15.22 23.27 -9.04
CA MET A 137 -15.44 22.39 -7.89
C MET A 137 -14.39 21.26 -7.77
N LYS A 138 -13.40 21.18 -8.67
CA LYS A 138 -12.49 20.02 -8.77
C LYS A 138 -11.77 19.70 -7.45
N CYS A 139 -11.20 20.72 -6.80
CA CYS A 139 -10.48 20.55 -5.54
C CYS A 139 -11.44 20.11 -4.41
N LEU A 140 -12.67 20.63 -4.40
CA LEU A 140 -13.68 20.28 -3.41
C LEU A 140 -14.16 18.83 -3.59
N GLU A 141 -14.46 18.41 -4.81
CA GLU A 141 -14.85 17.03 -5.13
C GLU A 141 -13.80 16.02 -4.67
N VAL A 142 -12.52 16.31 -4.94
CA VAL A 142 -11.39 15.48 -4.47
C VAL A 142 -11.27 15.51 -2.95
N GLY A 143 -11.36 16.68 -2.32
CA GLY A 143 -11.30 16.80 -0.86
C GLY A 143 -12.39 15.98 -0.16
N LEU A 144 -13.63 16.01 -0.68
CA LEU A 144 -14.74 15.22 -0.16
C LEU A 144 -14.53 13.71 -0.37
N ALA A 145 -13.97 13.30 -1.51
CA ALA A 145 -13.61 11.90 -1.75
C ALA A 145 -12.53 11.40 -0.76
N LEU A 146 -11.50 12.21 -0.52
CA LEU A 146 -10.44 11.90 0.45
C LEU A 146 -10.97 11.87 1.89
N LYS A 147 -11.88 12.78 2.26
CA LYS A 147 -12.57 12.75 3.56
C LYS A 147 -13.26 11.41 3.78
N GLU A 148 -14.01 10.94 2.79
CA GLU A 148 -14.71 9.65 2.87
C GLU A 148 -13.72 8.47 2.93
N GLN A 149 -12.65 8.51 2.13
CA GLN A 149 -11.60 7.47 2.11
C GLN A 149 -10.92 7.30 3.47
N TYR A 150 -10.67 8.40 4.19
CA TYR A 150 -9.90 8.39 5.44
C TYR A 150 -10.74 8.50 6.72
N LYS A 151 -12.07 8.50 6.64
CA LYS A 151 -12.98 8.74 7.78
C LYS A 151 -12.75 7.84 9.00
N ASN A 152 -12.23 6.62 8.80
CA ASN A 152 -11.95 5.65 9.87
C ASN A 152 -10.55 5.83 10.50
N CYS A 153 -9.72 6.71 9.93
CA CYS A 153 -8.32 6.88 10.32
C CYS A 153 -8.00 8.32 10.73
N CYS A 154 -8.72 9.30 10.18
CA CYS A 154 -8.54 10.72 10.43
C CYS A 154 -9.86 11.47 10.21
N TYR A 155 -10.18 12.39 11.10
CA TYR A 155 -11.25 13.36 10.90
C TYR A 155 -10.76 14.51 10.01
N VAL A 156 -11.19 14.49 8.74
CA VAL A 156 -10.86 15.54 7.75
C VAL A 156 -12.04 16.52 7.67
N GLN A 157 -11.91 17.70 8.27
CA GLN A 157 -12.87 18.80 8.16
C GLN A 157 -12.60 19.59 6.88
N ILE A 158 -13.50 19.53 5.91
CA ILE A 158 -13.33 20.22 4.62
C ILE A 158 -13.74 21.69 4.76
N CYS A 159 -12.78 22.55 4.43
CA CYS A 159 -12.93 24.00 4.37
C CYS A 159 -12.93 24.46 2.91
N VAL A 160 -14.11 24.86 2.41
CA VAL A 160 -14.21 25.52 1.09
C VAL A 160 -13.49 26.85 1.18
N PHE A 161 -12.54 27.09 0.29
CA PHE A 161 -11.64 28.23 0.44
C PHE A 161 -11.67 29.18 -0.76
N ALA A 162 -12.06 30.43 -0.51
CA ALA A 162 -11.92 31.53 -1.45
C ALA A 162 -10.54 32.19 -1.29
N GLN A 163 -9.56 31.69 -2.05
CA GLN A 163 -8.22 32.27 -2.15
C GLN A 163 -8.22 33.56 -2.99
N ASP A 164 -8.98 33.57 -4.09
CA ASP A 164 -9.14 34.69 -4.99
C ASP A 164 -10.14 35.73 -4.44
N PRO A 165 -10.16 36.99 -4.96
CA PRO A 165 -11.14 37.98 -4.56
C PRO A 165 -12.57 37.47 -4.74
N LEU A 166 -13.51 37.93 -3.91
CA LEU A 166 -14.94 37.66 -4.11
C LEU A 166 -15.60 38.76 -4.93
N PHE A 167 -15.21 40.03 -4.74
CA PHE A 167 -15.94 41.18 -5.28
C PHE A 167 -15.16 42.04 -6.28
N SER A 168 -13.88 41.73 -6.52
CA SER A 168 -12.98 42.55 -7.36
C SER A 168 -12.93 42.17 -8.84
N TYR A 169 -14.00 41.54 -9.35
CA TYR A 169 -14.21 41.17 -10.75
C TYR A 169 -15.07 42.19 -11.51
N GLU A 170 -15.09 42.11 -12.84
CA GLU A 170 -15.89 43.01 -13.71
C GLU A 170 -17.40 42.89 -13.47
N ASP A 171 -17.87 41.69 -13.11
CA ASP A 171 -19.28 41.40 -12.77
C ASP A 171 -19.61 41.73 -11.29
N ASN A 172 -18.72 42.46 -10.60
CA ASN A 172 -18.82 42.72 -9.16
C ASN A 172 -18.90 41.46 -8.28
N GLY A 173 -18.40 40.32 -8.77
CA GLY A 173 -18.31 39.09 -7.99
C GLY A 173 -19.52 38.17 -8.04
N GLU A 174 -20.48 38.41 -8.95
CA GLU A 174 -21.70 37.60 -9.06
C GLU A 174 -21.38 36.13 -9.34
N ALA A 175 -20.50 35.85 -10.31
CA ALA A 175 -20.11 34.47 -10.64
C ALA A 175 -19.36 33.79 -9.49
N MET A 176 -18.38 34.48 -8.89
CA MET A 176 -17.54 33.92 -7.82
C MET A 176 -18.34 33.63 -6.54
N THR A 177 -19.17 34.58 -6.11
CA THR A 177 -20.01 34.40 -4.90
C THR A 177 -21.07 33.31 -5.11
N SER A 178 -21.68 33.23 -6.30
CA SER A 178 -22.60 32.14 -6.65
C SER A 178 -21.91 30.76 -6.61
N LEU A 179 -20.65 30.68 -7.06
CA LEU A 179 -19.86 29.45 -6.99
C LEU A 179 -19.58 29.03 -5.54
N ILE A 180 -19.13 29.96 -4.70
CA ILE A 180 -18.90 29.69 -3.26
C ILE A 180 -20.20 29.28 -2.57
N ASP A 181 -21.31 29.96 -2.84
CA ASP A 181 -22.64 29.65 -2.28
C ASP A 181 -23.15 28.26 -2.67
N GLN A 182 -22.73 27.73 -3.82
CA GLN A 182 -23.02 26.36 -4.25
C GLN A 182 -22.09 25.37 -3.55
N ALA A 183 -20.79 25.67 -3.48
CA ALA A 183 -19.78 24.82 -2.86
C ALA A 183 -20.08 24.55 -1.38
N VAL A 184 -20.42 25.59 -0.61
CA VAL A 184 -20.72 25.47 0.83
C VAL A 184 -21.95 24.62 1.15
N LYS A 185 -22.84 24.39 0.18
CA LYS A 185 -24.04 23.56 0.33
C LYS A 185 -23.78 22.08 0.05
N MET A 186 -22.59 21.73 -0.44
CA MET A 186 -22.25 20.34 -0.73
C MET A 186 -22.14 19.53 0.58
N PRO A 187 -22.74 18.32 0.64
CA PRO A 187 -22.62 17.46 1.82
C PRO A 187 -21.16 17.15 2.16
N GLY A 188 -20.81 17.30 3.45
CA GLY A 188 -19.47 17.05 3.96
C GLY A 188 -18.57 18.28 4.08
N VAL A 189 -19.02 19.44 3.58
CA VAL A 189 -18.40 20.74 3.87
C VAL A 189 -18.78 21.19 5.28
N GLU A 190 -17.79 21.63 6.06
CA GLU A 190 -17.97 21.97 7.47
C GLU A 190 -17.39 23.33 7.85
N ALA A 191 -16.56 23.93 6.98
CA ALA A 191 -15.99 25.25 7.17
C ALA A 191 -15.98 26.05 5.86
N LEU A 192 -16.03 27.37 6.00
CA LEU A 192 -15.80 28.34 4.92
C LEU A 192 -14.54 29.14 5.25
N GLY A 193 -13.64 29.22 4.28
CA GLY A 193 -12.42 30.00 4.31
C GLY A 193 -12.49 31.19 3.36
N SER A 194 -11.95 32.35 3.74
CA SER A 194 -11.84 33.50 2.84
C SER A 194 -10.58 34.34 3.06
N THR A 195 -10.19 35.10 2.04
CA THR A 195 -8.96 35.90 2.01
C THR A 195 -9.25 37.39 1.76
N PRO A 196 -9.75 38.18 2.73
CA PRO A 196 -10.21 39.55 2.45
C PRO A 196 -9.15 40.51 1.89
N TYR A 197 -7.86 40.29 2.19
CA TYR A 197 -6.78 41.21 1.78
C TYR A 197 -6.47 41.18 0.28
N VAL A 198 -7.01 40.22 -0.49
CA VAL A 198 -6.84 40.19 -1.96
C VAL A 198 -7.82 41.11 -2.68
N GLU A 199 -8.82 41.65 -1.97
CA GLU A 199 -9.79 42.59 -2.54
C GLU A 199 -9.18 43.94 -2.89
N LYS A 200 -9.70 44.58 -3.94
CA LYS A 200 -9.30 45.92 -4.39
C LYS A 200 -9.98 46.99 -3.53
N GLY A 201 -9.29 47.36 -2.45
CA GLY A 201 -9.67 48.47 -1.59
C GLY A 201 -10.55 48.08 -0.40
N LYS A 202 -10.65 49.01 0.56
CA LYS A 202 -11.26 48.77 1.88
C LYS A 202 -12.75 48.39 1.81
N GLU A 203 -13.51 48.98 0.90
CA GLU A 203 -14.94 48.69 0.77
C GLU A 203 -15.20 47.24 0.35
N ALA A 204 -14.49 46.77 -0.69
CA ALA A 204 -14.60 45.39 -1.17
C ALA A 204 -14.11 44.39 -0.11
N LEU A 205 -13.04 44.70 0.62
CA LEU A 205 -12.54 43.90 1.74
C LEU A 205 -13.60 43.73 2.84
N ILE A 206 -14.23 44.82 3.28
CA ILE A 206 -15.29 44.76 4.30
C ILE A 206 -16.52 44.00 3.76
N ARG A 207 -16.84 44.15 2.48
CA ARG A 207 -17.91 43.38 1.83
C ARG A 207 -17.61 41.88 1.83
N ASN A 208 -16.36 41.48 1.56
CA ASN A 208 -15.85 40.12 1.66
C ASN A 208 -16.06 39.53 3.06
N ILE A 209 -15.59 40.22 4.10
CA ILE A 209 -15.77 39.81 5.50
C ILE A 209 -17.26 39.57 5.82
N LYS A 210 -18.13 40.54 5.50
CA LYS A 210 -19.57 40.44 5.75
C LYS A 210 -20.21 39.27 5.01
N HIS A 211 -19.83 39.05 3.75
CA HIS A 211 -20.35 37.96 2.95
C HIS A 211 -19.96 36.60 3.54
N ALA A 212 -18.67 36.40 3.86
CA ALA A 212 -18.19 35.15 4.46
C ALA A 212 -18.88 34.86 5.80
N ILE A 213 -19.07 35.86 6.67
CA ILE A 213 -19.84 35.73 7.92
C ILE A 213 -21.29 35.32 7.63
N THR A 214 -21.94 35.98 6.67
CA THR A 214 -23.34 35.69 6.30
C THR A 214 -23.50 34.27 5.81
N VAL A 215 -22.67 33.86 4.84
CA VAL A 215 -22.75 32.54 4.20
C VAL A 215 -22.44 31.43 5.20
N ALA A 216 -21.38 31.57 5.99
CA ALA A 216 -21.03 30.56 6.99
C ALA A 216 -22.13 30.43 8.06
N LYS A 217 -22.69 31.54 8.53
CA LYS A 217 -23.80 31.52 9.52
C LYS A 217 -25.05 30.85 8.93
N GLN A 218 -25.45 31.20 7.72
CA GLN A 218 -26.65 30.65 7.07
C GLN A 218 -26.54 29.14 6.83
N ASN A 219 -25.34 28.62 6.57
CA ASN A 219 -25.09 27.21 6.31
C ASN A 219 -24.56 26.45 7.55
N ASN A 220 -24.55 27.08 8.74
CA ASN A 220 -24.07 26.47 9.99
C ASN A 220 -22.64 25.91 9.88
N LEU A 221 -21.73 26.68 9.29
CA LEU A 221 -20.32 26.32 9.07
C LEU A 221 -19.41 27.01 10.09
N HIS A 222 -18.24 26.40 10.33
CA HIS A 222 -17.13 27.14 10.93
C HIS A 222 -16.61 28.18 9.94
N LEU A 223 -15.92 29.21 10.44
CA LEU A 223 -15.37 30.27 9.61
C LEU A 223 -13.85 30.35 9.80
N ASP A 224 -13.15 30.60 8.70
CA ASP A 224 -11.70 30.71 8.67
C ASP A 224 -11.27 31.89 7.79
N PHE A 225 -10.44 32.78 8.29
CA PHE A 225 -9.97 33.93 7.54
C PHE A 225 -8.46 33.90 7.43
N HIS A 226 -7.98 33.97 6.19
CA HIS A 226 -6.62 34.42 5.91
C HIS A 226 -6.63 35.95 5.96
N MET A 227 -6.03 36.54 6.99
CA MET A 227 -6.18 37.98 7.23
C MET A 227 -4.86 38.66 7.57
N ASP A 228 -4.82 39.97 7.28
CA ASP A 228 -3.76 40.90 7.66
C ASP A 228 -2.33 40.41 7.32
N TYR A 229 -2.15 39.90 6.09
CA TYR A 229 -0.91 39.25 5.63
C TYR A 229 0.16 40.24 5.13
N ASN A 230 0.68 41.08 6.02
CA ASN A 230 1.74 42.05 5.74
C ASN A 230 2.46 42.51 7.02
N LEU A 231 3.59 43.21 6.88
CA LEU A 231 4.34 43.83 7.99
C LEU A 231 4.47 45.35 7.84
N ASP A 232 3.46 46.03 7.28
CA ASP A 232 3.48 47.48 7.12
C ASP A 232 2.74 48.16 8.28
N PRO A 233 3.41 48.94 9.14
CA PRO A 233 2.75 49.64 10.24
C PRO A 233 1.72 50.69 9.78
N ASN A 234 1.78 51.13 8.52
CA ASN A 234 0.83 52.10 7.96
C ASN A 234 -0.48 51.45 7.49
N ASN A 235 -0.50 50.13 7.32
CA ASN A 235 -1.73 49.41 6.97
C ASN A 235 -2.58 49.19 8.22
N ASP A 236 -3.88 49.38 8.06
CA ASP A 236 -4.90 48.99 9.04
C ASP A 236 -4.87 47.47 9.28
N ALA A 237 -5.19 47.04 10.51
CA ALA A 237 -5.46 45.64 10.82
C ALA A 237 -6.97 45.40 10.85
N PHE A 238 -7.47 44.57 9.94
CA PHE A 238 -8.90 44.33 9.73
C PHE A 238 -9.48 43.24 10.64
N THR A 239 -8.63 42.57 11.43
CA THR A 239 -9.09 41.65 12.49
C THR A 239 -10.13 42.29 13.42
N MET A 240 -9.97 43.57 13.76
CA MET A 240 -10.93 44.28 14.61
C MET A 240 -12.27 44.52 13.90
N ASP A 241 -12.25 44.85 12.61
CA ASP A 241 -13.46 44.99 11.80
C ASP A 241 -14.20 43.65 11.68
N ALA A 242 -13.48 42.54 11.46
CA ALA A 242 -14.08 41.21 11.42
C ALA A 242 -14.79 40.86 12.73
N ILE A 243 -14.14 41.13 13.88
CA ILE A 243 -14.75 40.93 15.21
C ILE A 243 -16.00 41.79 15.38
N HIS A 244 -15.95 43.07 14.96
CA HIS A 244 -17.11 43.94 14.98
C HIS A 244 -18.28 43.35 14.19
N TRP A 245 -18.05 42.89 12.96
CA TRP A 245 -19.11 42.30 12.12
C TRP A 245 -19.63 40.97 12.65
N LEU A 246 -18.77 40.12 13.25
CA LEU A 246 -19.20 38.90 13.92
C LEU A 246 -20.18 39.19 15.07
N LYS A 247 -19.92 40.23 15.87
CA LYS A 247 -20.86 40.68 16.92
C LYS A 247 -22.14 41.23 16.31
N SER A 248 -22.02 42.16 15.36
CA SER A 248 -23.18 42.82 14.74
C SER A 248 -24.10 41.83 14.03
N PHE A 249 -23.58 40.68 13.60
CA PHE A 249 -24.34 39.63 12.92
C PHE A 249 -24.72 38.49 13.86
N ASP A 250 -24.58 38.64 15.18
CA ASP A 250 -24.91 37.64 16.21
C ASP A 250 -24.32 36.27 15.91
N TRP A 251 -22.99 36.19 15.78
CA TRP A 251 -22.31 34.94 15.47
C TRP A 251 -22.56 33.84 16.53
N PRO A 252 -22.89 32.60 16.13
CA PRO A 252 -23.22 31.53 17.06
C PRO A 252 -22.01 31.02 17.84
N LEU A 253 -22.17 30.82 19.16
CA LEU A 253 -21.07 30.44 20.06
C LEU A 253 -20.58 29.00 19.88
N ASN A 254 -21.35 28.13 19.24
CA ASN A 254 -20.96 26.74 18.94
C ASN A 254 -20.21 26.60 17.61
N LYS A 255 -19.94 27.69 16.88
CA LYS A 255 -19.14 27.67 15.65
C LYS A 255 -17.90 28.53 15.82
N THR A 256 -16.74 27.91 15.66
CA THR A 256 -15.46 28.62 15.79
C THR A 256 -15.19 29.54 14.60
N VAL A 257 -14.50 30.65 14.88
CA VAL A 257 -13.89 31.52 13.88
C VAL A 257 -12.39 31.47 14.07
N LEU A 258 -11.66 31.04 13.05
CA LEU A 258 -10.19 30.98 13.07
C LEU A 258 -9.62 32.11 12.21
N PHE A 259 -8.67 32.86 12.77
CA PHE A 259 -7.90 33.86 12.06
C PHE A 259 -6.49 33.31 11.79
N GLY A 260 -6.23 32.91 10.55
CA GLY A 260 -4.93 32.45 10.08
C GLY A 260 -4.01 33.60 9.72
N HIS A 261 -2.70 33.35 9.84
CA HIS A 261 -1.62 34.31 9.58
C HIS A 261 -1.60 35.53 10.50
N CYS A 262 -2.41 36.55 10.22
CA CYS A 262 -2.50 37.79 10.97
C CYS A 262 -1.15 38.44 11.27
N THR A 263 -0.22 38.39 10.31
CA THR A 263 1.18 38.79 10.50
C THR A 263 1.31 40.27 10.85
N ARG A 264 0.39 41.12 10.40
CA ARG A 264 0.33 42.54 10.80
C ARG A 264 0.19 42.76 12.31
N LEU A 265 -0.44 41.81 13.01
CA LEU A 265 -0.64 41.89 14.45
C LEU A 265 0.69 41.72 15.21
N THR A 266 1.75 41.21 14.59
CA THR A 266 3.08 41.14 15.25
C THR A 266 3.65 42.53 15.57
N LEU A 267 3.10 43.59 14.96
CA LEU A 267 3.46 44.98 15.24
C LEU A 267 2.57 45.63 16.32
N PHE A 268 1.62 44.89 16.91
CA PHE A 268 0.75 45.43 17.95
C PHE A 268 1.53 45.76 19.22
N THR A 269 1.18 46.88 19.83
CA THR A 269 1.58 47.20 21.20
C THR A 269 0.83 46.32 22.20
N PRO A 270 1.33 46.19 23.44
CA PRO A 270 0.63 45.45 24.49
C PRO A 270 -0.81 45.95 24.75
N ASP A 271 -1.08 47.24 24.57
CA ASP A 271 -2.43 47.80 24.74
C ASP A 271 -3.35 47.42 23.58
N GLN A 272 -2.85 47.37 22.36
CA GLN A 272 -3.61 46.88 21.20
C GLN A 272 -3.98 45.40 21.36
N TRP A 273 -3.07 44.57 21.88
CA TRP A 273 -3.38 43.17 22.20
C TRP A 273 -4.46 43.01 23.28
N ARG A 274 -4.40 43.81 24.35
CA ARG A 274 -5.44 43.82 25.39
C ARG A 274 -6.77 44.30 24.86
N GLN A 275 -6.77 45.32 24.01
CA GLN A 275 -7.97 45.84 23.37
C GLN A 275 -8.57 44.79 22.43
N LEU A 276 -7.75 44.06 21.66
CA LEU A 276 -8.21 42.94 20.84
C LEU A 276 -8.87 41.85 21.69
N ARG A 277 -8.26 41.42 22.80
CA ARG A 277 -8.86 40.44 23.71
C ARG A 277 -10.20 40.91 24.27
N LYS A 278 -10.28 42.18 24.66
CA LYS A 278 -11.50 42.80 25.18
C LYS A 278 -12.59 42.82 24.11
N GLU A 279 -12.25 43.18 22.88
CA GLU A 279 -13.21 43.18 21.78
C GLU A 279 -13.66 41.76 21.40
N ILE A 280 -12.82 40.74 21.49
CA ILE A 280 -13.29 39.36 21.25
C ILE A 280 -14.40 38.97 22.24
N GLY A 281 -14.27 39.36 23.51
CA GLY A 281 -15.26 39.02 24.54
C GLY A 281 -15.41 37.51 24.70
N GLU A 282 -16.64 37.02 24.49
CA GLU A 282 -17.05 35.61 24.57
C GLU A 282 -17.15 34.93 23.19
N LEU A 283 -16.82 35.62 22.09
CA LEU A 283 -16.86 34.99 20.77
C LEU A 283 -15.86 33.82 20.71
N PRO A 284 -16.22 32.71 20.03
CA PRO A 284 -15.35 31.54 19.87
C PRO A 284 -14.26 31.80 18.79
N VAL A 285 -13.47 32.86 19.00
CA VAL A 285 -12.40 33.31 18.12
C VAL A 285 -11.09 32.64 18.51
N TYR A 286 -10.39 32.13 17.52
CA TYR A 286 -9.09 31.49 17.60
C TYR A 286 -8.12 32.12 16.61
N PHE A 287 -6.83 31.99 16.87
CA PHE A 287 -5.75 32.38 15.96
C PHE A 287 -4.90 31.16 15.58
N ALA A 288 -4.50 31.07 14.32
CA ALA A 288 -3.51 30.09 13.86
C ALA A 288 -2.25 30.84 13.41
N GLY A 289 -1.16 30.68 14.17
CA GLY A 289 0.17 31.07 13.68
C GLY A 289 0.65 30.04 12.65
N LEU A 290 1.22 30.48 11.53
CA LEU A 290 1.64 29.60 10.43
C LEU A 290 3.13 29.81 10.10
N PRO A 291 4.05 29.54 11.05
CA PRO A 291 5.41 30.05 11.03
C PRO A 291 6.24 29.64 9.82
N THR A 292 6.03 28.43 9.29
CA THR A 292 6.75 27.91 8.12
C THR A 292 6.48 28.75 6.87
N SER A 293 5.22 29.11 6.63
CA SER A 293 4.81 30.00 5.54
C SER A 293 5.14 31.46 5.85
N ASP A 294 4.80 31.92 7.06
CA ASP A 294 4.95 33.31 7.47
C ASP A 294 6.41 33.76 7.38
N MET A 295 7.35 32.98 7.91
CA MET A 295 8.78 33.34 7.83
C MET A 295 9.34 33.34 6.42
N PHE A 296 8.79 32.53 5.52
CA PHE A 296 9.28 32.47 4.15
C PHE A 296 8.78 33.66 3.31
N MET A 297 7.56 34.11 3.59
CA MET A 297 6.88 35.16 2.86
C MET A 297 7.09 36.57 3.46
N MET A 298 7.18 36.68 4.79
CA MET A 298 7.27 37.96 5.49
C MET A 298 8.72 38.34 5.81
N GLY A 299 8.93 39.63 6.09
CA GLY A 299 10.21 40.14 6.58
C GLY A 299 11.36 40.04 5.57
N ARG A 300 11.04 39.94 4.28
CA ARG A 300 12.03 39.95 3.20
C ARG A 300 12.72 41.30 3.14
N PRO A 301 14.06 41.34 3.15
CA PRO A 301 14.77 42.61 3.15
C PRO A 301 14.70 43.28 1.78
N SER A 302 14.81 44.60 1.76
CA SER A 302 15.06 45.30 0.50
C SER A 302 16.48 44.95 0.00
N PRO A 303 16.75 45.15 -1.31
CA PRO A 303 18.10 45.00 -1.85
C PRO A 303 19.16 45.84 -1.09
N GLU A 304 18.74 46.96 -0.49
CA GLU A 304 19.60 47.93 0.17
C GLU A 304 19.93 47.54 1.63
N THR A 305 19.00 46.91 2.36
CA THR A 305 19.17 46.60 3.80
C THR A 305 19.82 45.23 4.06
N GLY A 306 19.81 44.35 3.05
CA GLY A 306 20.40 43.00 3.16
C GLY A 306 19.83 42.17 4.33
N GLY A 307 20.58 41.20 4.83
CA GLY A 307 20.12 40.31 5.91
C GLY A 307 19.96 40.94 7.29
N SER A 308 20.36 42.21 7.48
CA SER A 308 20.44 42.86 8.80
C SER A 308 19.07 43.20 9.41
N GLN A 309 18.01 43.24 8.60
CA GLN A 309 16.64 43.52 9.04
C GLN A 309 15.67 42.46 8.53
N ARG A 310 15.61 41.31 9.21
CA ARG A 310 14.63 40.25 8.94
C ARG A 310 13.79 39.97 10.19
N PRO A 311 12.63 40.61 10.37
CA PRO A 311 11.72 40.24 11.44
C PRO A 311 11.23 38.80 11.22
N ARG A 312 10.96 38.06 12.31
CA ARG A 312 10.41 36.69 12.21
C ARG A 312 9.07 36.64 11.47
N GLY A 313 8.27 37.70 11.57
CA GLY A 313 7.07 37.88 10.73
C GLY A 313 5.93 36.89 10.95
N THR A 314 5.92 36.18 12.08
CA THR A 314 4.88 35.20 12.47
C THR A 314 4.34 35.54 13.86
N LEU A 315 3.07 35.19 14.13
CA LEU A 315 2.45 35.36 15.45
C LEU A 315 3.27 34.71 16.57
N GLN A 316 3.37 35.38 17.71
CA GLN A 316 3.98 34.88 18.95
C GLN A 316 2.92 34.15 19.79
N VAL A 317 2.52 32.95 19.35
CA VAL A 317 1.34 32.23 19.87
C VAL A 317 1.40 31.99 21.38
N LEU A 318 2.58 31.68 21.94
CA LEU A 318 2.71 31.48 23.38
C LEU A 318 2.45 32.77 24.18
N GLU A 319 2.97 33.90 23.72
CA GLU A 319 2.72 35.20 24.36
C GLU A 319 1.23 35.58 24.25
N MET A 320 0.62 35.38 23.08
CA MET A 320 -0.81 35.60 22.86
C MET A 320 -1.68 34.85 23.89
N ILE A 321 -1.33 33.60 24.18
CA ILE A 321 -2.04 32.77 25.14
C ILE A 321 -1.73 33.21 26.58
N GLN A 322 -0.44 33.25 26.95
CA GLN A 322 -0.02 33.41 28.34
C GLN A 322 -0.25 34.83 28.86
N ARG A 323 0.00 35.85 28.03
CA ARG A 323 -0.03 37.26 28.45
C ARG A 323 -1.38 37.92 28.19
N TYR A 324 -2.05 37.56 27.10
CA TYR A 324 -3.26 38.22 26.66
C TYR A 324 -4.51 37.33 26.74
N GLY A 325 -4.37 36.05 27.10
CA GLY A 325 -5.51 35.15 27.29
C GLY A 325 -6.30 34.89 26.00
N LEU A 326 -5.62 34.91 24.85
CA LEU A 326 -6.20 34.60 23.54
C LEU A 326 -6.21 33.08 23.29
N ASN A 327 -7.18 32.63 22.51
CA ASN A 327 -7.17 31.26 22.00
C ASN A 327 -6.31 31.21 20.73
N ALA A 328 -5.29 30.36 20.74
CA ALA A 328 -4.39 30.24 19.62
C ALA A 328 -3.77 28.84 19.52
N ALA A 329 -3.37 28.48 18.32
CA ALA A 329 -2.70 27.25 17.92
C ALA A 329 -1.65 27.58 16.84
N ILE A 330 -0.84 26.58 16.46
CA ILE A 330 0.08 26.67 15.32
C ILE A 330 -0.27 25.61 14.27
N GLY A 331 -0.07 25.93 13.00
CA GLY A 331 -0.38 25.04 11.86
C GLY A 331 0.73 25.02 10.81
N ILE A 332 0.76 23.93 10.02
CA ILE A 332 1.74 23.74 8.93
C ILE A 332 1.43 24.64 7.73
N ASN A 333 0.13 24.84 7.44
CA ASN A 333 -0.38 25.57 6.29
C ASN A 333 -0.08 24.89 4.94
N ASN A 334 1.14 25.04 4.43
CA ASN A 334 1.55 24.59 3.11
C ASN A 334 2.67 23.56 3.23
N VAL A 335 2.70 22.61 2.29
CA VAL A 335 3.77 21.60 2.18
C VAL A 335 4.21 21.52 0.72
N GLY A 336 5.47 21.85 0.44
CA GLY A 336 6.09 21.64 -0.87
C GLY A 336 5.48 22.44 -2.02
N ASN A 337 5.14 23.71 -1.80
CA ASN A 337 4.61 24.61 -2.84
C ASN A 337 5.29 25.98 -2.84
N ALA A 338 4.93 26.86 -3.77
CA ALA A 338 5.61 28.16 -3.93
C ALA A 338 5.47 29.10 -2.72
N PHE A 339 4.44 28.92 -1.88
CA PHE A 339 4.28 29.67 -0.62
C PHE A 339 5.11 29.09 0.53
N THR A 340 5.47 27.81 0.48
CA THR A 340 6.33 27.14 1.47
C THR A 340 7.04 25.97 0.81
N PRO A 341 8.23 26.21 0.21
CA PRO A 341 8.92 25.20 -0.59
C PRO A 341 9.47 24.06 0.26
N GLN A 342 9.89 24.38 1.48
CA GLN A 342 10.33 23.44 2.50
C GLN A 342 9.16 22.92 3.32
N GLY A 343 9.30 21.75 3.94
CA GLY A 343 8.38 21.32 5.00
C GLY A 343 8.17 19.82 5.05
N THR A 344 7.47 19.41 6.10
CA THR A 344 6.99 18.06 6.35
C THR A 344 5.55 18.17 6.85
N CYS A 345 4.79 17.09 6.78
CA CYS A 345 3.45 17.02 7.39
C CYS A 345 3.49 16.89 8.92
N ASP A 346 4.66 16.88 9.57
CA ASP A 346 4.79 16.64 11.01
C ASP A 346 4.52 17.89 11.88
N PRO A 347 3.42 17.94 12.67
CA PRO A 347 3.17 19.05 13.61
C PRO A 347 4.22 19.17 14.72
N LEU A 348 4.87 18.08 15.14
CA LEU A 348 5.89 18.14 16.19
C LEU A 348 7.21 18.70 15.66
N SER A 349 7.51 18.50 14.38
CA SER A 349 8.62 19.22 13.74
C SER A 349 8.38 20.73 13.73
N LEU A 350 7.13 21.18 13.52
CA LEU A 350 6.76 22.59 13.68
C LEU A 350 6.87 23.05 15.14
N ALA A 351 6.37 22.26 16.10
CA ALA A 351 6.49 22.57 17.53
C ALA A 351 7.96 22.73 17.96
N SER A 352 8.85 21.87 17.47
CA SER A 352 10.30 21.95 17.69
C SER A 352 10.90 23.22 17.08
N LEU A 353 10.54 23.53 15.83
CA LEU A 353 11.00 24.73 15.13
C LEU A 353 10.66 26.00 15.94
N VAL A 354 9.44 26.10 16.47
CA VAL A 354 9.00 27.31 17.20
C VAL A 354 9.64 27.47 18.57
N VAL A 355 10.26 26.44 19.17
CA VAL A 355 11.03 26.61 20.41
C VAL A 355 12.13 27.66 20.21
N GLY A 356 12.92 27.54 19.14
CA GLY A 356 13.96 28.51 18.81
C GLY A 356 13.40 29.86 18.36
N MET A 357 12.27 29.85 17.64
CA MET A 357 11.66 31.08 17.10
C MET A 357 10.88 31.89 18.12
N TYR A 358 10.34 31.27 19.16
CA TYR A 358 9.69 31.96 20.27
C TYR A 358 10.63 32.13 21.46
N GLN A 359 11.82 31.53 21.40
CA GLN A 359 12.80 31.51 22.50
C GLN A 359 12.18 30.92 23.78
N ALA A 360 11.36 29.88 23.60
CA ALA A 360 10.48 29.34 24.64
C ALA A 360 10.85 27.87 24.94
N GLY A 361 11.88 27.69 25.77
CA GLY A 361 12.47 26.38 26.07
C GLY A 361 12.09 25.77 27.41
N THR A 362 11.21 26.40 28.20
CA THR A 362 10.83 25.86 29.50
C THR A 362 9.91 24.64 29.35
N LYS A 363 9.82 23.79 30.38
CA LYS A 363 8.89 22.65 30.38
C LYS A 363 7.44 23.10 30.14
N LYS A 364 7.03 24.19 30.78
CA LYS A 364 5.68 24.77 30.62
C LYS A 364 5.43 25.27 29.20
N ASP A 365 6.44 25.89 28.58
CA ASP A 365 6.32 26.34 27.19
C ASP A 365 6.20 25.15 26.24
N ALA A 366 6.99 24.10 26.44
CA ALA A 366 6.90 22.90 25.64
C ALA A 366 5.54 22.19 25.79
N GLU A 367 5.00 22.10 27.01
CA GLU A 367 3.64 21.58 27.24
C GLU A 367 2.58 22.41 26.51
N LEU A 368 2.68 23.74 26.54
CA LEU A 368 1.75 24.62 25.83
C LEU A 368 1.93 24.54 24.31
N LEU A 369 3.16 24.40 23.81
CA LEU A 369 3.44 24.21 22.38
C LEU A 369 2.85 22.89 21.86
N TYR A 370 2.95 21.82 22.64
CA TYR A 370 2.32 20.55 22.29
C TYR A 370 0.80 20.71 22.19
N GLN A 371 0.17 21.38 23.16
CA GLN A 371 -1.26 21.69 23.09
C GLN A 371 -1.63 22.47 21.82
N CYS A 372 -0.78 23.42 21.40
CA CYS A 372 -0.97 24.20 20.17
C CYS A 372 -0.94 23.38 18.87
N VAL A 373 -0.45 22.13 18.89
CA VAL A 373 -0.52 21.18 17.77
C VAL A 373 -1.39 19.94 18.08
N SER A 374 -2.09 19.97 19.21
CA SER A 374 -2.93 18.89 19.74
C SER A 374 -4.29 19.44 20.17
N SER A 375 -4.58 19.52 21.47
CA SER A 375 -5.88 19.92 22.04
C SER A 375 -6.34 21.31 21.60
N ARG A 376 -5.49 22.34 21.65
CA ARG A 376 -5.86 23.71 21.23
C ARG A 376 -6.08 23.79 19.72
N ALA A 377 -5.34 23.03 18.94
CA ALA A 377 -5.56 22.92 17.49
C ALA A 377 -6.92 22.26 17.18
N LYS A 378 -7.30 21.19 17.90
CA LYS A 378 -8.63 20.56 17.75
C LYS A 378 -9.76 21.51 18.17
N ALA A 379 -9.57 22.24 19.27
CA ALA A 379 -10.54 23.25 19.72
C ALA A 379 -10.70 24.37 18.69
N ALA A 380 -9.62 24.82 18.04
CA ALA A 380 -9.67 25.86 17.00
C ALA A 380 -10.54 25.47 15.80
N ILE A 381 -10.55 24.19 15.43
CA ILE A 381 -11.37 23.68 14.33
C ILE A 381 -12.79 23.25 14.76
N GLY A 382 -13.13 23.44 16.03
CA GLY A 382 -14.46 23.19 16.57
C GLY A 382 -14.73 21.75 17.02
N VAL A 383 -13.69 20.94 17.21
CA VAL A 383 -13.84 19.61 17.80
C VAL A 383 -13.82 19.76 19.32
N GLU A 384 -14.87 19.28 20.00
CA GLU A 384 -14.97 19.32 21.47
C GLU A 384 -13.86 18.49 22.11
N HIS A 385 -12.78 19.16 22.48
CA HIS A 385 -11.64 18.58 23.17
C HIS A 385 -11.28 19.45 24.38
N PRO A 386 -10.99 18.83 25.54
CA PRO A 386 -10.34 19.51 26.64
C PRO A 386 -9.12 20.30 26.15
N THR A 387 -8.98 21.54 26.60
CA THR A 387 -7.83 22.40 26.25
C THR A 387 -6.55 21.99 26.99
N GLN A 388 -6.67 21.07 27.94
CA GLN A 388 -5.55 20.46 28.66
C GLN A 388 -5.41 18.98 28.31
N ASP A 389 -4.21 18.62 27.87
CA ASP A 389 -3.90 17.26 27.41
C ASP A 389 -4.03 16.18 28.49
N VAL A 390 -3.85 16.54 29.77
CA VAL A 390 -3.99 15.62 30.91
C VAL A 390 -5.43 15.14 31.07
N GLU A 391 -6.41 15.96 30.69
CA GLU A 391 -7.83 15.63 30.80
C GLU A 391 -8.33 14.72 29.66
N LEU A 392 -7.46 14.44 28.67
CA LEU A 392 -7.76 13.57 27.52
C LEU A 392 -7.64 12.08 27.85
N PHE A 393 -6.82 11.72 28.84
CA PHE A 393 -6.65 10.35 29.29
C PHE A 393 -7.55 10.04 30.48
N LYS A 394 -8.84 9.80 30.19
CA LYS A 394 -9.84 9.37 31.18
C LYS A 394 -10.76 8.30 30.61
N SER A 395 -11.33 7.47 31.49
CA SER A 395 -12.34 6.50 31.08
C SER A 395 -13.53 7.21 30.41
N GLY A 396 -14.00 6.66 29.28
CA GLY A 396 -15.06 7.21 28.46
C GLY A 396 -14.61 8.25 27.43
N ALA A 397 -13.36 8.72 27.45
CA ALA A 397 -12.86 9.62 26.41
C ALA A 397 -12.58 8.85 25.09
N PRO A 398 -12.69 9.50 23.92
CA PRO A 398 -12.27 8.92 22.64
C PRO A 398 -10.80 8.44 22.70
N ALA A 399 -10.54 7.23 22.21
CA ALA A 399 -9.21 6.65 22.15
C ALA A 399 -8.41 7.25 20.96
N ASN A 400 -8.02 8.51 21.11
CA ASN A 400 -7.28 9.32 20.13
C ASN A 400 -5.93 9.74 20.71
N PHE A 401 -4.88 8.96 20.44
CA PHE A 401 -3.55 9.18 20.99
C PHE A 401 -2.44 8.67 20.08
N VAL A 402 -1.21 9.06 20.37
CA VAL A 402 -0.01 8.63 19.66
C VAL A 402 0.90 7.92 20.64
N LEU A 403 1.36 6.74 20.26
CA LEU A 403 2.43 6.04 20.95
C LEU A 403 3.76 6.40 20.30
N PHE A 404 4.73 6.78 21.13
CA PHE A 404 6.09 7.12 20.75
C PHE A 404 7.04 6.02 21.24
N ASP A 405 8.05 5.75 20.43
CA ASP A 405 9.04 4.68 20.62
C ASP A 405 8.45 3.25 20.50
N LYS A 406 9.31 2.23 20.39
CA LYS A 406 8.96 0.88 19.91
C LYS A 406 7.78 0.21 20.64
N PHE A 407 6.71 -0.03 19.89
CA PHE A 407 5.60 -0.93 20.23
C PHE A 407 5.47 -1.97 19.10
N GLY A 408 5.78 -3.26 19.35
CA GLY A 408 5.48 -4.31 18.36
C GLY A 408 6.46 -5.46 18.14
N ASP A 409 7.58 -5.59 18.86
CA ASP A 409 8.54 -6.68 18.63
C ASP A 409 8.87 -7.46 19.90
N ASP A 410 8.01 -8.42 20.27
CA ASP A 410 8.30 -9.40 21.33
C ASP A 410 9.42 -10.40 20.92
N LYS A 411 9.94 -10.34 19.67
CA LYS A 411 10.96 -11.26 19.15
C LYS A 411 12.40 -10.71 19.09
N MET A 412 12.63 -9.42 19.37
CA MET A 412 14.00 -8.88 19.60
C MET A 412 14.40 -8.91 21.09
N GLY A 413 14.09 -10.01 21.78
CA GLY A 413 14.63 -10.31 23.10
C GLY A 413 16.04 -10.89 23.00
N ALA A 414 17.05 -10.08 22.66
CA ALA A 414 18.46 -10.48 22.85
C ALA A 414 19.47 -9.33 22.92
N SER A 415 19.22 -8.17 22.30
CA SER A 415 20.10 -6.99 22.43
C SER A 415 19.39 -5.91 23.25
N GLY A 416 19.47 -6.05 24.57
CA GLY A 416 18.83 -5.17 25.56
C GLY A 416 19.46 -3.79 25.71
N THR A 417 19.78 -3.09 24.62
CA THR A 417 20.18 -1.68 24.68
C THR A 417 18.95 -0.79 24.51
N ARG A 418 18.49 -0.21 25.62
CA ARG A 418 17.55 0.92 25.59
C ARG A 418 18.14 2.01 24.69
N SER A 419 17.34 2.58 23.79
CA SER A 419 17.73 3.81 23.12
C SER A 419 18.00 4.87 24.20
N PHE A 420 19.15 5.54 24.15
CA PHE A 420 19.42 6.66 25.05
C PHE A 420 18.46 7.84 24.82
N ARG A 421 17.70 7.81 23.70
CA ARG A 421 16.66 8.78 23.32
C ARG A 421 15.24 8.26 23.54
N GLU A 422 14.99 7.48 24.60
CA GLU A 422 13.63 7.11 24.99
C GLU A 422 12.88 8.34 25.54
N ARG A 423 11.75 8.72 24.94
CA ARG A 423 10.98 9.91 25.34
C ARG A 423 10.17 9.61 26.59
N LYS A 424 10.18 10.54 27.54
CA LYS A 424 9.56 10.40 28.86
C LYS A 424 8.68 11.58 29.23
N SER A 425 8.70 12.65 28.43
CA SER A 425 7.93 13.85 28.69
C SER A 425 7.53 14.54 27.39
N ILE A 426 6.52 15.41 27.49
CA ILE A 426 6.12 16.31 26.40
C ILE A 426 7.26 17.24 25.99
N GLN A 427 8.09 17.68 26.96
CA GLN A 427 9.23 18.53 26.66
C GLN A 427 10.21 17.83 25.71
N GLU A 428 10.54 16.57 25.99
CA GLU A 428 11.40 15.77 25.11
C GLU A 428 10.77 15.57 23.72
N LEU A 429 9.46 15.33 23.64
CA LEU A 429 8.75 15.20 22.36
C LEU A 429 8.78 16.50 21.53
N VAL A 430 8.55 17.66 22.15
CA VAL A 430 8.60 18.95 21.45
C VAL A 430 10.02 19.27 21.01
N THR A 431 11.05 18.90 21.79
CA THR A 431 12.43 19.15 21.39
C THR A 431 12.95 18.18 20.34
N ASP A 432 12.60 16.89 20.43
CA ASP A 432 13.02 15.81 19.54
C ASP A 432 11.98 14.68 19.58
N ALA A 433 10.96 14.76 18.72
CA ALA A 433 9.82 13.82 18.71
C ALA A 433 10.17 12.39 18.28
N GLY A 434 11.29 12.20 17.57
CA GLY A 434 11.63 10.92 16.93
C GLY A 434 10.74 10.57 15.73
N HIS A 435 11.09 9.46 15.08
CA HIS A 435 10.44 9.01 13.84
C HIS A 435 9.46 7.83 14.06
N ASP A 436 9.65 7.04 15.12
CA ASP A 436 8.81 5.87 15.41
C ASP A 436 7.55 6.28 16.17
N ARG A 437 6.42 6.35 15.44
CA ARG A 437 5.12 6.72 16.00
C ARG A 437 4.04 5.76 15.53
N MET A 438 3.09 5.49 16.42
CA MET A 438 1.88 4.74 16.10
C MET A 438 0.66 5.59 16.45
N THR A 439 -0.16 5.84 15.44
CA THR A 439 -1.36 6.69 15.57
C THR A 439 -2.57 5.82 15.85
N VAL A 440 -3.28 6.16 16.91
CA VAL A 440 -4.55 5.54 17.31
C VAL A 440 -5.66 6.56 17.14
N PHE A 441 -6.66 6.21 16.33
CA PHE A 441 -7.87 6.98 16.13
C PHE A 441 -9.08 6.11 16.42
N ASN A 442 -9.96 6.56 17.32
CA ASN A 442 -11.11 5.80 17.81
C ASN A 442 -10.74 4.36 18.15
N GLY A 443 -9.64 4.18 18.90
CA GLY A 443 -9.16 2.87 19.36
C GLY A 443 -8.56 1.96 18.27
N GLN A 444 -8.52 2.42 17.02
CA GLN A 444 -7.96 1.68 15.90
C GLN A 444 -6.57 2.21 15.56
N VAL A 445 -5.65 1.28 15.32
CA VAL A 445 -4.32 1.60 14.80
C VAL A 445 -4.42 1.76 13.29
N PHE A 446 -3.92 2.86 12.76
CA PHE A 446 -3.77 3.02 11.33
C PHE A 446 -2.76 1.98 10.79
N LYS A 447 -3.28 0.94 10.14
CA LYS A 447 -2.50 0.05 9.28
C LYS A 447 -2.71 0.57 7.86
N MET A 448 -1.65 0.97 7.16
CA MET A 448 -1.77 1.21 5.72
C MET A 448 -2.38 -0.06 5.10
N LEU A 449 -3.46 0.10 4.33
CA LEU A 449 -3.91 -0.92 3.40
C LEU A 449 -2.79 -1.05 2.37
N ASN A 450 -1.80 -1.90 2.65
CA ASN A 450 -0.66 -2.13 1.79
C ASN A 450 -1.15 -2.94 0.59
N THR A 451 -1.14 -2.38 -0.62
CA THR A 451 -1.14 -3.23 -1.84
C THR A 451 0.15 -4.08 -1.93
N LEU A 452 1.12 -3.77 -1.07
CA LEU A 452 2.32 -4.54 -0.76
C LEU A 452 2.09 -5.64 0.32
N ASP A 453 0.85 -5.94 0.71
CA ASP A 453 0.54 -7.00 1.67
C ASP A 453 1.00 -8.36 1.14
N ASP A 454 2.14 -8.80 1.65
CA ASP A 454 2.67 -10.14 1.44
C ASP A 454 2.42 -10.97 2.71
N PRO A 455 1.51 -11.95 2.65
CA PRO A 455 1.14 -12.75 3.81
C PRO A 455 2.18 -13.85 4.13
N PHE A 456 3.32 -13.90 3.43
CA PHE A 456 4.35 -14.89 3.69
C PHE A 456 4.89 -14.77 5.12
N PHE A 457 4.94 -15.90 5.83
CA PHE A 457 5.24 -15.94 7.26
C PHE A 457 6.70 -15.58 7.60
N ILE A 458 7.60 -15.63 6.62
CA ILE A 458 8.98 -15.16 6.76
C ILE A 458 9.02 -13.73 6.25
N PRO A 459 9.30 -12.72 7.09
CA PRO A 459 9.37 -11.35 6.61
C PRO A 459 10.59 -11.15 5.72
N ARG A 460 10.48 -10.18 4.81
CA ARG A 460 11.57 -9.70 3.94
C ARG A 460 12.84 -9.43 4.76
N GLN A 461 13.93 -10.09 4.37
CA GLN A 461 15.24 -9.89 4.99
C GLN A 461 15.98 -8.76 4.28
N GLU A 462 16.10 -7.60 4.93
CA GLU A 462 16.64 -6.38 4.33
C GLU A 462 18.07 -6.56 3.79
N TRP A 463 18.91 -7.31 4.50
CA TRP A 463 20.28 -7.59 4.07
C TRP A 463 20.33 -8.43 2.78
N LEU A 464 19.41 -9.40 2.65
CA LEU A 464 19.33 -10.30 1.51
C LEU A 464 18.75 -9.57 0.29
N SER A 465 17.71 -8.74 0.51
CA SER A 465 17.16 -7.83 -0.49
C SER A 465 18.28 -6.94 -1.06
N LYS A 466 19.09 -6.33 -0.20
CA LYS A 466 20.24 -5.48 -0.62
C LYS A 466 21.32 -6.27 -1.34
N ALA A 467 21.59 -7.52 -0.94
CA ALA A 467 22.59 -8.36 -1.58
C ALA A 467 22.20 -8.73 -3.02
N VAL A 468 20.90 -8.91 -3.29
CA VAL A 468 20.39 -9.28 -4.63
C VAL A 468 20.02 -8.06 -5.48
N GLN A 469 19.90 -6.87 -4.89
CA GLN A 469 19.58 -5.62 -5.60
C GLN A 469 20.47 -5.39 -6.85
N PRO A 470 21.81 -5.52 -6.82
CA PRO A 470 22.63 -5.27 -8.01
C PRO A 470 22.34 -6.23 -9.17
N PHE A 471 22.03 -7.49 -8.85
CA PHE A 471 21.63 -8.49 -9.84
C PHE A 471 20.24 -8.16 -10.41
N ALA A 472 19.31 -7.78 -9.54
CA ALA A 472 17.97 -7.38 -9.93
C ALA A 472 18.01 -6.15 -10.86
N ASP A 473 18.80 -5.13 -10.53
CA ASP A 473 18.94 -3.92 -11.34
C ASP A 473 19.54 -4.24 -12.72
N TYR A 474 20.57 -5.08 -12.77
CA TYR A 474 21.22 -5.49 -14.03
C TYR A 474 20.26 -6.21 -14.99
N PHE A 475 19.46 -7.14 -14.46
CA PHE A 475 18.47 -7.89 -15.24
C PHE A 475 17.10 -7.24 -15.28
N GLY A 476 16.94 -6.03 -14.72
CA GLY A 476 15.67 -5.30 -14.63
C GLY A 476 14.57 -6.02 -13.85
N LEU A 477 14.91 -6.91 -12.91
CA LEU A 477 13.96 -7.69 -12.11
C LEU A 477 13.50 -6.88 -10.88
N THR A 478 12.78 -5.79 -11.13
CA THR A 478 12.43 -4.73 -10.16
C THR A 478 11.90 -5.24 -8.82
N THR A 479 11.05 -6.26 -8.84
CA THR A 479 10.38 -6.78 -7.63
C THR A 479 11.06 -8.01 -7.02
N LEU A 480 12.12 -8.56 -7.64
CA LEU A 480 12.86 -9.71 -7.11
C LEU A 480 13.45 -9.46 -5.70
N PRO A 481 14.03 -8.29 -5.38
CA PRO A 481 14.56 -8.03 -4.04
C PRO A 481 13.48 -8.12 -2.94
N LEU A 482 12.22 -7.85 -3.28
CA LEU A 482 11.10 -7.98 -2.34
C LEU A 482 10.85 -9.45 -1.99
N HIS A 483 10.94 -10.35 -2.99
CA HIS A 483 10.53 -11.76 -2.87
C HIS A 483 11.69 -12.77 -2.85
N ILE A 484 12.94 -12.33 -2.87
CA ILE A 484 14.11 -13.23 -2.92
C ILE A 484 14.12 -14.26 -1.77
N HIS A 485 13.65 -13.84 -0.60
CA HIS A 485 13.57 -14.69 0.58
C HIS A 485 12.57 -15.85 0.39
N GLU A 486 11.45 -15.62 -0.31
CA GLU A 486 10.50 -16.68 -0.69
C GLU A 486 11.08 -17.62 -1.74
N VAL A 487 11.76 -17.09 -2.77
CA VAL A 487 12.40 -17.89 -3.82
C VAL A 487 13.39 -18.87 -3.20
N LEU A 488 14.24 -18.39 -2.30
CA LEU A 488 15.22 -19.23 -1.60
C LEU A 488 14.55 -20.20 -0.62
N ALA A 489 13.57 -19.73 0.16
CA ALA A 489 12.84 -20.60 1.09
C ALA A 489 12.13 -21.74 0.35
N SER A 490 11.48 -21.44 -0.76
CA SER A 490 10.83 -22.37 -1.67
C SER A 490 11.83 -23.40 -2.21
N PHE A 491 12.92 -22.95 -2.85
CA PHE A 491 13.97 -23.82 -3.38
C PHE A 491 14.56 -24.76 -2.32
N LEU A 492 14.89 -24.23 -1.14
CA LEU A 492 15.46 -25.01 -0.03
C LEU A 492 14.43 -26.01 0.53
N THR A 493 13.16 -25.64 0.58
CA THR A 493 12.07 -26.52 1.04
C THR A 493 11.93 -27.71 0.10
N TYR A 494 11.87 -27.51 -1.22
CA TYR A 494 11.77 -28.64 -2.16
C TYR A 494 13.03 -29.50 -2.19
N THR A 495 14.20 -28.89 -2.04
CA THR A 495 15.45 -29.64 -1.86
C THR A 495 15.41 -30.52 -0.61
N PHE A 496 14.94 -29.97 0.52
CA PHE A 496 14.80 -30.72 1.77
C PHE A 496 13.74 -31.81 1.67
N ILE A 497 12.62 -31.55 1.01
CA ILE A 497 11.59 -32.56 0.77
C ILE A 497 12.15 -33.70 -0.06
N ASN A 498 12.83 -33.40 -1.17
CA ASN A 498 13.39 -34.41 -2.05
C ASN A 498 14.45 -35.28 -1.36
N LEU A 499 15.34 -34.67 -0.57
CA LEU A 499 16.49 -35.39 0.02
C LEU A 499 16.17 -36.07 1.35
N VAL A 500 15.21 -35.54 2.12
CA VAL A 500 14.96 -35.97 3.51
C VAL A 500 13.54 -36.47 3.68
N ILE A 501 12.53 -35.62 3.45
CA ILE A 501 11.14 -35.93 3.80
C ILE A 501 10.56 -37.03 2.90
N GLY A 502 10.72 -36.91 1.58
CA GLY A 502 10.23 -37.87 0.59
C GLY A 502 10.76 -39.28 0.85
N PRO A 503 12.09 -39.48 0.97
CA PRO A 503 12.66 -40.77 1.33
C PRO A 503 12.21 -41.27 2.70
N TRP A 504 12.09 -40.39 3.70
CA TRP A 504 11.68 -40.78 5.05
C TRP A 504 10.21 -41.24 5.09
N ILE A 505 9.28 -40.46 4.53
CA ILE A 505 7.86 -40.82 4.41
C ILE A 505 7.70 -42.08 3.56
N SER A 506 8.40 -42.18 2.44
CA SER A 506 8.27 -43.34 1.54
C SER A 506 8.77 -44.63 2.19
N LYS A 507 9.82 -44.58 3.03
CA LYS A 507 10.25 -45.72 3.85
C LYS A 507 9.26 -46.06 4.95
N LEU A 508 8.58 -45.08 5.53
CA LEU A 508 7.59 -45.28 6.59
C LEU A 508 6.30 -45.90 6.04
N VAL A 509 5.78 -45.36 4.95
CA VAL A 509 4.48 -45.72 4.37
C VAL A 509 4.59 -46.92 3.42
N PHE A 510 5.68 -47.03 2.66
CA PHE A 510 5.90 -48.09 1.68
C PHE A 510 7.25 -48.82 1.86
N PRO A 511 7.54 -49.37 3.06
CA PRO A 511 8.87 -49.89 3.44
C PRO A 511 9.38 -50.98 2.50
N VAL A 512 8.49 -51.84 2.01
CA VAL A 512 8.88 -52.99 1.16
C VAL A 512 9.03 -52.58 -0.31
N LYS A 513 8.17 -51.71 -0.82
CA LYS A 513 8.16 -51.31 -2.24
C LYS A 513 9.27 -50.31 -2.54
N TYR A 514 9.39 -49.24 -1.75
CA TYR A 514 10.38 -48.19 -1.98
C TYR A 514 11.83 -48.71 -1.88
N MET A 515 12.11 -49.59 -0.92
CA MET A 515 13.45 -50.18 -0.75
C MET A 515 13.87 -51.11 -1.91
N LYS A 516 12.92 -51.66 -2.67
CA LYS A 516 13.20 -52.51 -3.83
C LYS A 516 13.47 -51.73 -5.12
N LEU A 517 13.20 -50.43 -5.15
CA LEU A 517 13.44 -49.58 -6.31
C LEU A 517 14.95 -49.39 -6.55
N SER A 518 15.36 -49.33 -7.81
CA SER A 518 16.71 -48.92 -8.23
C SER A 518 16.95 -47.44 -7.90
N ALA A 519 18.21 -47.00 -7.95
CA ALA A 519 18.56 -45.60 -7.64
C ALA A 519 17.77 -44.60 -8.49
N ASP A 520 17.71 -44.79 -9.81
CA ASP A 520 16.98 -43.90 -10.72
C ASP A 520 15.47 -43.90 -10.46
N ARG A 521 14.89 -45.08 -10.15
CA ARG A 521 13.45 -45.19 -9.81
C ARG A 521 13.11 -44.54 -8.48
N ARG A 522 14.04 -44.51 -7.52
CA ARG A 522 13.85 -43.77 -6.25
C ARG A 522 13.89 -42.27 -6.48
N ILE A 523 14.81 -41.78 -7.31
CA ILE A 523 14.86 -40.35 -7.68
C ILE A 523 13.55 -39.93 -8.34
N ASN A 524 13.05 -40.71 -9.30
CA ASN A 524 11.77 -40.44 -9.94
C ASN A 524 10.62 -40.44 -8.92
N TRP A 525 10.60 -41.41 -8.00
CA TRP A 525 9.62 -41.48 -6.92
C TRP A 525 9.65 -40.24 -6.01
N ASP A 526 10.82 -39.84 -5.54
CA ASP A 526 10.95 -38.69 -4.63
C ASP A 526 10.59 -37.37 -5.32
N VAL A 527 10.85 -37.23 -6.61
CA VAL A 527 10.39 -36.10 -7.44
C VAL A 527 8.87 -36.04 -7.53
N HIS A 528 8.18 -37.19 -7.66
CA HIS A 528 6.70 -37.22 -7.60
C HIS A 528 6.15 -36.82 -6.22
N VAL A 529 6.87 -37.12 -5.13
CA VAL A 529 6.49 -36.64 -3.78
C VAL A 529 6.60 -35.12 -3.71
N VAL A 530 7.68 -34.55 -4.25
CA VAL A 530 7.90 -33.09 -4.29
C VAL A 530 6.84 -32.41 -5.15
N SER A 531 6.60 -32.91 -6.36
CA SER A 531 5.56 -32.40 -7.28
C SER A 531 4.17 -32.48 -6.66
N LEU A 532 3.83 -33.56 -5.94
CA LEU A 532 2.56 -33.67 -5.23
C LEU A 532 2.41 -32.61 -4.12
N PHE A 533 3.46 -32.41 -3.32
CA PHE A 533 3.44 -31.38 -2.28
C PHE A 533 3.31 -29.97 -2.87
N GLN A 534 4.11 -29.65 -3.90
CA GLN A 534 4.02 -28.38 -4.61
C GLN A 534 2.62 -28.15 -5.17
N SER A 535 2.11 -29.09 -5.97
CA SER A 535 0.84 -28.92 -6.68
C SER A 535 -0.34 -28.69 -5.74
N ILE A 536 -0.36 -29.35 -4.57
CA ILE A 536 -1.36 -29.09 -3.52
C ILE A 536 -1.17 -27.69 -2.93
N MET A 537 0.05 -27.37 -2.48
CA MET A 537 0.33 -26.12 -1.76
C MET A 537 0.09 -24.90 -2.65
N ILE A 538 0.71 -24.85 -3.83
CA ILE A 538 0.67 -23.68 -4.70
C ILE A 538 -0.72 -23.47 -5.31
N SER A 539 -1.45 -24.54 -5.64
CA SER A 539 -2.82 -24.43 -6.14
C SER A 539 -3.77 -23.89 -5.08
N ALA A 540 -3.63 -24.34 -3.82
CA ALA A 540 -4.43 -23.83 -2.71
C ALA A 540 -4.16 -22.34 -2.47
N LEU A 541 -2.88 -21.94 -2.39
CA LEU A 541 -2.50 -20.54 -2.22
C LEU A 541 -2.95 -19.66 -3.39
N ALA A 542 -2.77 -20.12 -4.63
CA ALA A 542 -3.20 -19.37 -5.81
C ALA A 542 -4.72 -19.16 -5.83
N LEU A 543 -5.52 -20.17 -5.48
CA LEU A 543 -6.97 -20.03 -5.35
C LEU A 543 -7.34 -19.03 -4.25
N VAL A 544 -6.71 -19.12 -3.07
CA VAL A 544 -6.93 -18.16 -1.98
C VAL A 544 -6.64 -16.73 -2.45
N VAL A 545 -5.50 -16.48 -3.07
CA VAL A 545 -5.16 -15.15 -3.61
C VAL A 545 -6.19 -14.70 -4.65
N MET A 546 -6.58 -15.58 -5.58
CA MET A 546 -7.57 -15.24 -6.61
C MET A 546 -8.95 -14.89 -6.05
N PHE A 547 -9.36 -15.44 -4.90
CA PHE A 547 -10.64 -15.16 -4.27
C PHE A 547 -10.60 -14.02 -3.23
N THR A 548 -9.43 -13.73 -2.63
CA THR A 548 -9.30 -12.78 -1.51
C THR A 548 -8.60 -11.47 -1.87
N ASP A 549 -7.88 -11.42 -2.98
CA ASP A 549 -7.19 -10.23 -3.47
C ASP A 549 -8.15 -9.40 -4.36
N GLU A 550 -8.80 -8.41 -3.74
CA GLU A 550 -9.74 -7.51 -4.41
C GLU A 550 -9.03 -6.56 -5.39
N ASP A 551 -7.77 -6.21 -5.15
CA ASP A 551 -6.98 -5.36 -6.07
C ASP A 551 -6.75 -6.09 -7.38
N ARG A 552 -6.24 -7.34 -7.28
CA ARG A 552 -6.06 -8.22 -8.43
C ARG A 552 -7.37 -8.45 -9.20
N LYS A 553 -8.48 -8.64 -8.50
CA LYS A 553 -9.79 -8.92 -9.11
C LYS A 553 -10.33 -7.75 -9.92
N ASN A 554 -10.04 -6.52 -9.50
CA ASN A 554 -10.51 -5.29 -10.13
C ASN A 554 -9.55 -4.76 -11.23
N MET A 555 -8.47 -5.47 -11.53
CA MET A 555 -7.48 -5.05 -12.53
C MET A 555 -8.05 -4.92 -13.95
N THR A 556 -7.94 -3.71 -14.48
CA THR A 556 -8.05 -3.35 -15.90
C THR A 556 -7.00 -4.07 -16.75
N TRP A 557 -7.11 -3.98 -18.09
CA TRP A 557 -6.15 -4.63 -18.98
C TRP A 557 -4.72 -4.08 -18.79
N GLU A 558 -4.57 -2.77 -18.53
CA GLU A 558 -3.26 -2.17 -18.28
C GLU A 558 -2.65 -2.72 -16.99
N GLU A 559 -3.42 -2.74 -15.90
CA GLU A 559 -2.96 -3.23 -14.60
C GLU A 559 -2.65 -4.74 -14.65
N ARG A 560 -3.31 -5.52 -15.52
CA ARG A 560 -2.93 -6.93 -15.72
C ARG A 560 -1.57 -7.11 -16.38
N VAL A 561 -1.11 -6.12 -17.15
CA VAL A 561 0.20 -6.15 -17.82
C VAL A 561 1.29 -5.57 -16.93
N TRP A 562 1.05 -4.43 -16.29
CA TRP A 562 2.10 -3.68 -15.58
C TRP A 562 1.92 -3.66 -14.06
N GLY A 563 0.71 -3.90 -13.58
CA GLY A 563 0.36 -3.82 -12.18
C GLY A 563 0.99 -4.93 -11.36
N TYR A 564 1.22 -4.61 -10.09
CA TYR A 564 1.83 -5.47 -9.09
C TYR A 564 0.96 -5.51 -7.83
N THR A 565 0.92 -6.68 -7.19
CA THR A 565 0.33 -6.88 -5.85
C THR A 565 1.29 -7.73 -5.02
N GLY A 566 1.40 -7.46 -3.72
CA GLY A 566 2.27 -8.24 -2.82
C GLY A 566 1.90 -9.73 -2.82
N ARG A 567 0.61 -10.05 -2.78
CA ARG A 567 0.08 -11.43 -2.84
C ARG A 567 0.37 -12.13 -4.18
N GLY A 568 0.24 -11.42 -5.30
CA GLY A 568 0.62 -11.92 -6.61
C GLY A 568 2.13 -12.17 -6.71
N GLY A 569 2.92 -11.25 -6.18
CA GLY A 569 4.37 -11.37 -5.99
C GLY A 569 4.77 -12.60 -5.18
N MET A 570 4.07 -12.89 -4.08
CA MET A 570 4.28 -14.08 -3.24
C MET A 570 4.12 -15.38 -4.03
N ILE A 571 3.01 -15.52 -4.78
CA ILE A 571 2.77 -16.70 -5.61
C ILE A 571 3.88 -16.86 -6.66
N GLN A 572 4.32 -15.76 -7.26
CA GLN A 572 5.42 -15.74 -8.22
C GLN A 572 6.76 -16.13 -7.58
N GLY A 573 7.07 -15.64 -6.38
CA GLY A 573 8.25 -15.99 -5.59
C GLY A 573 8.33 -17.48 -5.29
N LEU A 574 7.25 -18.02 -4.72
CA LEU A 574 7.15 -19.44 -4.40
C LEU A 574 7.25 -20.32 -5.67
N ALA A 575 6.54 -19.96 -6.74
CA ALA A 575 6.59 -20.69 -8.01
C ALA A 575 7.99 -20.64 -8.66
N THR A 576 8.67 -19.48 -8.63
CA THR A 576 10.02 -19.35 -9.19
C THR A 576 11.02 -20.24 -8.45
N GLY A 577 10.95 -20.26 -7.11
CA GLY A 577 11.82 -21.14 -6.31
C GLY A 577 11.62 -22.63 -6.62
N TYR A 578 10.39 -23.03 -6.89
CA TYR A 578 10.06 -24.39 -7.31
C TYR A 578 10.57 -24.71 -8.72
N PHE A 579 10.29 -23.87 -9.71
CA PHE A 579 10.74 -24.13 -11.09
C PHE A 579 12.25 -24.03 -11.24
N LEU A 580 12.92 -23.28 -10.36
CA LEU A 580 14.38 -23.31 -10.26
C LEU A 580 14.87 -24.67 -9.76
N TRP A 581 14.21 -25.23 -8.74
CA TRP A 581 14.50 -26.58 -8.25
C TRP A 581 14.21 -27.64 -9.33
N ASP A 582 13.08 -27.53 -10.02
CA ASP A 582 12.72 -28.44 -11.13
C ASP A 582 13.76 -28.40 -12.26
N PHE A 583 14.11 -27.21 -12.73
CA PHE A 583 15.14 -27.06 -13.74
C PHE A 583 16.46 -27.72 -13.33
N MET A 584 16.87 -27.56 -12.07
CA MET A 584 18.08 -28.17 -11.53
C MET A 584 18.00 -29.70 -11.44
N ILE A 585 16.88 -30.28 -11.01
CA ILE A 585 16.77 -31.75 -10.93
C ILE A 585 16.65 -32.38 -12.33
N THR A 586 15.91 -31.72 -13.22
CA THR A 586 15.70 -32.17 -14.60
C THR A 586 17.00 -32.15 -15.42
N ILE A 587 17.84 -31.12 -15.28
CA ILE A 587 19.13 -31.08 -15.99
C ILE A 587 20.13 -32.11 -15.43
N GLN A 588 20.12 -32.36 -14.11
CA GLN A 588 20.98 -33.38 -13.48
C GLN A 588 20.61 -34.79 -13.92
N HIS A 589 19.33 -35.04 -14.20
CA HIS A 589 18.78 -36.35 -14.55
C HIS A 589 18.11 -36.34 -15.94
N LEU A 590 18.69 -35.63 -16.91
CA LEU A 590 18.09 -35.46 -18.24
C LEU A 590 17.80 -36.77 -18.97
N ARG A 591 18.63 -37.80 -18.76
CA ARG A 591 18.40 -39.14 -19.34
C ARG A 591 17.15 -39.83 -18.80
N LEU A 592 16.73 -39.48 -17.59
CA LEU A 592 15.55 -40.03 -16.92
C LEU A 592 14.28 -39.29 -17.32
N PHE A 593 14.31 -37.95 -17.34
CA PHE A 593 13.12 -37.12 -17.57
C PHE A 593 12.88 -36.74 -19.03
N GLY A 594 13.92 -36.78 -19.86
CA GLY A 594 13.84 -36.47 -21.29
C GLY A 594 13.78 -34.99 -21.63
N VAL A 595 13.84 -34.70 -22.93
CA VAL A 595 13.90 -33.33 -23.47
C VAL A 595 12.57 -32.57 -23.38
N ASP A 596 11.44 -33.28 -23.40
CA ASP A 596 10.11 -32.67 -23.26
C ASP A 596 9.97 -31.95 -21.91
N MET A 597 10.44 -32.59 -20.82
CA MET A 597 10.43 -32.02 -19.48
C MET A 597 11.46 -30.92 -19.29
N LEU A 598 12.63 -31.01 -19.92
CA LEU A 598 13.59 -29.90 -19.91
C LEU A 598 12.99 -28.65 -20.58
N GLY A 599 12.27 -28.81 -21.69
CA GLY A 599 11.56 -27.71 -22.36
C GLY A 599 10.49 -27.07 -21.47
N HIS A 600 9.77 -27.89 -20.69
CA HIS A 600 8.82 -27.43 -19.68
C HIS A 600 9.51 -26.61 -18.58
N ALA A 601 10.52 -27.19 -17.92
CA ALA A 601 11.23 -26.60 -16.79
C ALA A 601 11.85 -25.24 -17.16
N VAL A 602 12.50 -25.16 -18.33
CA VAL A 602 13.08 -23.91 -18.84
C VAL A 602 11.99 -22.87 -19.10
N SER A 603 10.89 -23.25 -19.74
CA SER A 603 9.83 -22.31 -20.08
C SER A 603 9.09 -21.78 -18.86
N ALA A 604 8.81 -22.65 -17.89
CA ALA A 604 8.18 -22.26 -16.62
C ALA A 604 9.10 -21.33 -15.82
N LEU A 605 10.38 -21.67 -15.68
CA LEU A 605 11.35 -20.83 -14.99
C LEU A 605 11.50 -19.45 -15.65
N VAL A 606 11.57 -19.38 -16.97
CA VAL A 606 11.65 -18.12 -17.73
C VAL A 606 10.41 -17.26 -17.47
N VAL A 607 9.22 -17.83 -17.61
CA VAL A 607 7.95 -17.11 -17.47
C VAL A 607 7.77 -16.53 -16.07
N PHE A 608 8.06 -17.31 -15.02
CA PHE A 608 7.92 -16.84 -13.63
C PHE A 608 9.07 -15.90 -13.20
N SER A 609 10.30 -16.11 -13.68
CA SER A 609 11.43 -15.23 -13.36
C SER A 609 11.26 -13.84 -13.97
N PHE A 610 10.82 -13.75 -15.22
CA PHE A 610 10.61 -12.45 -15.85
C PHE A 610 9.36 -11.72 -15.34
N GLY A 611 8.46 -12.40 -14.61
CA GLY A 611 7.37 -11.75 -13.89
C GLY A 611 7.84 -10.80 -12.79
N PHE A 612 9.13 -10.81 -12.39
CA PHE A 612 9.67 -9.82 -11.44
C PHE A 612 9.92 -8.44 -12.07
N ARG A 613 9.84 -8.34 -13.40
CA ARG A 613 9.65 -7.07 -14.11
C ARG A 613 8.21 -6.58 -13.90
N PRO A 614 7.88 -5.30 -14.16
CA PRO A 614 6.50 -4.83 -14.23
C PRO A 614 5.81 -5.41 -15.49
N PHE A 615 5.60 -6.73 -15.46
CA PHE A 615 5.23 -7.53 -16.61
C PHE A 615 4.43 -8.77 -16.15
N VAL A 616 3.13 -8.76 -16.44
CA VAL A 616 2.16 -9.84 -16.32
C VAL A 616 2.08 -10.53 -14.94
N ASN A 617 2.38 -9.82 -13.84
CA ASN A 617 2.31 -10.37 -12.47
C ASN A 617 0.91 -10.95 -12.16
N TYR A 618 -0.17 -10.32 -12.64
CA TYR A 618 -1.55 -10.82 -12.54
C TYR A 618 -1.69 -12.30 -12.97
N TYR A 619 -0.95 -12.68 -14.00
CA TYR A 619 -1.04 -13.99 -14.63
C TYR A 619 -0.27 -15.09 -13.88
N ALA A 620 0.58 -14.74 -12.90
CA ALA A 620 1.29 -15.72 -12.07
C ALA A 620 0.32 -16.68 -11.37
N SER A 621 -0.67 -16.16 -10.64
CA SER A 621 -1.71 -16.98 -9.99
C SER A 621 -2.63 -17.69 -10.98
N THR A 622 -2.73 -17.20 -12.22
CA THR A 622 -3.60 -17.77 -13.24
C THR A 622 -2.99 -19.01 -13.88
N PHE A 623 -1.74 -18.94 -14.32
CA PHE A 623 -1.08 -20.04 -15.03
C PHE A 623 -0.51 -21.09 -14.08
N ILE A 624 -0.22 -20.75 -12.82
CA ILE A 624 0.20 -21.75 -11.83
C ILE A 624 -0.90 -22.78 -11.52
N LEU A 625 -2.17 -22.49 -11.83
CA LEU A 625 -3.28 -23.46 -11.70
C LEU A 625 -3.20 -24.65 -12.67
N TYR A 626 -2.24 -24.67 -13.60
CA TYR A 626 -1.92 -25.88 -14.34
C TYR A 626 -1.50 -27.03 -13.42
N GLU A 627 -0.98 -26.69 -12.23
CA GLU A 627 -0.62 -27.65 -11.20
C GLU A 627 -1.83 -28.37 -10.57
N LEU A 628 -3.05 -27.85 -10.73
CA LEU A 628 -4.24 -28.47 -10.15
C LEU A 628 -4.46 -29.91 -10.68
N SER A 629 -4.16 -30.15 -11.96
CA SER A 629 -4.22 -31.50 -12.54
C SER A 629 -3.04 -32.39 -12.12
N THR A 630 -1.89 -31.79 -11.76
CA THR A 630 -0.67 -32.49 -11.35
C THR A 630 -0.88 -33.28 -10.06
N ILE A 631 -1.78 -32.83 -9.18
CA ILE A 631 -2.20 -33.56 -7.98
C ILE A 631 -2.69 -34.97 -8.36
N PHE A 632 -3.65 -35.04 -9.28
CA PHE A 632 -4.25 -36.30 -9.70
C PHE A 632 -3.32 -37.12 -10.60
N LEU A 633 -2.40 -36.46 -11.32
CA LEU A 633 -1.36 -37.13 -12.10
C LEU A 633 -0.42 -37.92 -11.19
N ASN A 634 0.08 -37.28 -10.12
CA ASN A 634 0.94 -37.93 -9.14
C ASN A 634 0.23 -39.11 -8.46
N PHE A 635 -1.02 -38.95 -8.02
CA PHE A 635 -1.78 -40.09 -7.48
C PHE A 635 -1.98 -41.21 -8.50
N HIS A 636 -2.22 -40.88 -9.77
CA HIS A 636 -2.37 -41.89 -10.82
C HIS A 636 -1.08 -42.68 -11.01
N TRP A 637 0.07 -41.99 -11.00
CA TRP A 637 1.40 -42.61 -11.07
C TRP A 637 1.70 -43.48 -9.86
N PHE A 638 1.41 -43.02 -8.64
CA PHE A 638 1.59 -43.84 -7.43
C PHE A 638 0.71 -45.09 -7.44
N PHE A 639 -0.53 -45.02 -7.92
CA PHE A 639 -1.37 -46.22 -8.09
C PHE A 639 -0.71 -47.25 -9.00
N ASP A 640 -0.04 -46.81 -10.07
CA ASP A 640 0.68 -47.69 -10.97
C ASP A 640 1.89 -48.36 -10.30
N LYS A 641 2.77 -47.57 -9.66
CA LYS A 641 3.99 -48.10 -9.04
C LYS A 641 3.76 -48.90 -7.75
N LEU A 642 2.56 -48.81 -7.16
CA LEU A 642 2.13 -49.60 -6.00
C LEU A 642 1.42 -50.91 -6.37
N ASP A 643 1.39 -51.29 -7.65
CA ASP A 643 0.63 -52.44 -8.19
C ASP A 643 -0.89 -52.32 -7.94
N LEU A 644 -1.41 -51.11 -7.82
CA LEU A 644 -2.85 -50.83 -7.64
C LEU A 644 -3.54 -50.54 -8.98
N THR A 645 -2.91 -50.92 -10.10
CA THR A 645 -3.45 -50.73 -11.43
C THR A 645 -4.73 -51.55 -11.63
N GLY A 646 -5.78 -50.89 -12.14
CA GLY A 646 -7.11 -51.48 -12.34
C GLY A 646 -8.06 -51.39 -11.14
N THR A 647 -7.63 -50.83 -10.00
CA THR A 647 -8.52 -50.62 -8.85
C THR A 647 -9.59 -49.55 -9.13
N ARG A 648 -10.72 -49.60 -8.40
CA ARG A 648 -11.76 -48.56 -8.45
C ARG A 648 -11.19 -47.18 -8.09
N GLY A 649 -10.21 -47.14 -7.18
CA GLY A 649 -9.50 -45.91 -6.79
C GLY A 649 -8.74 -45.29 -7.95
N GLN A 650 -7.93 -46.08 -8.68
CA GLN A 650 -7.21 -45.59 -9.86
C GLN A 650 -8.18 -45.14 -10.97
N LEU A 651 -9.32 -45.82 -11.14
CA LEU A 651 -10.35 -45.43 -12.11
C LEU A 651 -10.96 -44.07 -11.77
N TYR A 652 -11.43 -43.87 -10.54
CA TYR A 652 -11.99 -42.58 -10.12
C TYR A 652 -10.96 -41.46 -10.23
N ASN A 653 -9.73 -41.71 -9.77
CA ASN A 653 -8.64 -40.74 -9.92
C ASN A 653 -8.34 -40.43 -11.39
N GLY A 654 -8.34 -41.45 -12.27
CA GLY A 654 -8.14 -41.26 -13.71
C GLY A 654 -9.22 -40.40 -14.37
N ILE A 655 -10.49 -40.56 -13.95
CA ILE A 655 -11.60 -39.70 -14.43
C ILE A 655 -11.37 -38.25 -13.95
N VAL A 656 -11.07 -38.05 -12.66
CA VAL A 656 -10.82 -36.71 -12.10
C VAL A 656 -9.59 -36.07 -12.75
N LEU A 657 -8.52 -36.84 -13.00
CA LEU A 657 -7.33 -36.40 -13.72
C LEU A 657 -7.70 -35.91 -15.13
N LEU A 658 -8.48 -36.67 -15.91
CA LEU A 658 -8.88 -36.24 -17.25
C LEU A 658 -9.72 -34.96 -17.23
N ILE A 659 -10.68 -34.88 -16.32
CA ILE A 659 -11.56 -33.70 -16.19
C ILE A 659 -10.74 -32.48 -15.77
N THR A 660 -9.87 -32.62 -14.76
CA THR A 660 -9.06 -31.50 -14.26
C THR A 660 -8.00 -31.08 -15.27
N PHE A 661 -7.30 -32.01 -15.91
CA PHE A 661 -6.33 -31.72 -16.97
C PHE A 661 -6.99 -30.99 -18.15
N PHE A 662 -8.11 -31.51 -18.64
CA PHE A 662 -8.86 -30.86 -19.72
C PHE A 662 -9.37 -29.47 -19.29
N GLY A 663 -9.92 -29.35 -18.09
CA GLY A 663 -10.48 -28.10 -17.56
C GLY A 663 -9.44 -27.01 -17.32
N CYS A 664 -8.40 -27.28 -16.52
CA CYS A 664 -7.45 -26.26 -16.11
C CYS A 664 -6.37 -25.97 -17.17
N ARG A 665 -5.91 -26.98 -17.93
CA ARG A 665 -4.82 -26.80 -18.92
C ARG A 665 -5.35 -26.49 -20.32
N LEU A 666 -6.35 -27.23 -20.82
CA LEU A 666 -6.80 -27.07 -22.21
C LEU A 666 -7.87 -25.99 -22.35
N VAL A 667 -8.84 -25.91 -21.44
CA VAL A 667 -9.92 -24.91 -21.52
C VAL A 667 -9.49 -23.60 -20.89
N TRP A 668 -9.24 -23.59 -19.57
CA TRP A 668 -8.86 -22.40 -18.83
C TRP A 668 -7.51 -21.85 -19.30
N GLY A 669 -6.52 -22.72 -19.45
CA GLY A 669 -5.19 -22.33 -19.92
C GLY A 669 -5.20 -21.65 -21.29
N THR A 670 -5.84 -22.27 -22.28
CA THR A 670 -5.97 -21.66 -23.62
C THR A 670 -6.73 -20.33 -23.56
N TYR A 671 -7.81 -20.24 -22.77
CA TYR A 671 -8.56 -18.99 -22.61
C TYR A 671 -7.68 -17.86 -22.03
N GLN A 672 -6.90 -18.15 -20.99
CA GLN A 672 -6.03 -17.17 -20.35
C GLN A 672 -4.81 -16.82 -21.21
N SER A 673 -4.31 -17.77 -22.01
CA SER A 673 -3.32 -17.51 -23.05
C SER A 673 -3.84 -16.52 -24.10
N LEU A 674 -5.06 -16.69 -24.59
CA LEU A 674 -5.66 -15.72 -25.50
C LEU A 674 -5.82 -14.34 -24.85
N ARG A 675 -6.19 -14.29 -23.57
CA ARG A 675 -6.35 -13.04 -22.81
C ARG A 675 -5.02 -12.30 -22.62
N VAL A 676 -3.95 -13.00 -22.22
CA VAL A 676 -2.63 -12.37 -22.10
C VAL A 676 -2.12 -11.92 -23.46
N TYR A 677 -2.40 -12.64 -24.55
CA TYR A 677 -2.04 -12.17 -25.90
C TYR A 677 -2.78 -10.91 -26.31
N GLN A 678 -4.07 -10.78 -25.95
CA GLN A 678 -4.84 -9.55 -26.16
C GLN A 678 -4.28 -8.39 -25.36
N ASP A 679 -3.96 -8.60 -24.08
CA ASP A 679 -3.40 -7.58 -23.19
C ASP A 679 -2.00 -7.15 -23.68
N LEU A 680 -1.14 -8.09 -24.11
CA LEU A 680 0.18 -7.79 -24.69
C LEU A 680 0.07 -7.09 -26.04
N TRP A 681 -0.89 -7.46 -26.87
CA TRP A 681 -1.14 -6.76 -28.14
C TRP A 681 -1.58 -5.31 -27.89
N ALA A 682 -2.48 -5.10 -26.92
CA ALA A 682 -2.90 -3.77 -26.50
C ALA A 682 -1.72 -2.95 -25.93
N ALA A 683 -0.83 -3.60 -25.16
CA ALA A 683 0.37 -2.95 -24.62
C ALA A 683 1.38 -2.55 -25.72
N LEU A 684 1.58 -3.39 -26.74
CA LEU A 684 2.47 -3.09 -27.87
C LEU A 684 1.93 -1.97 -28.78
N HIS A 685 0.60 -1.83 -28.86
CA HIS A 685 -0.07 -0.77 -29.62
C HIS A 685 -0.54 0.38 -28.74
N TYR A 686 -0.04 0.44 -27.51
CA TYR A 686 -0.43 1.45 -26.54
C TYR A 686 -0.03 2.83 -27.05
N ASN A 687 -1.02 3.71 -27.20
CA ASN A 687 -0.82 5.10 -27.57
C ASN A 687 -1.20 5.99 -26.36
N PRO A 688 -0.22 6.63 -25.69
CA PRO A 688 -0.45 7.44 -24.50
C PRO A 688 -1.54 8.51 -24.69
N ALA A 689 -1.67 9.06 -25.90
CA ALA A 689 -2.63 10.13 -26.21
C ALA A 689 -4.10 9.67 -26.28
N LYS A 690 -4.38 8.36 -26.35
CA LYS A 690 -5.75 7.80 -26.44
C LYS A 690 -6.24 7.15 -25.15
N SER A 691 -5.35 6.84 -24.19
CA SER A 691 -5.72 6.08 -22.96
C SER A 691 -6.28 6.92 -21.82
N ALA A 692 -6.25 8.25 -21.91
CA ALA A 692 -6.72 9.20 -20.89
C ALA A 692 -8.25 9.16 -20.58
N LYS A 693 -8.98 8.14 -21.04
CA LYS A 693 -10.43 7.98 -20.85
C LYS A 693 -10.85 6.65 -20.21
N VAL A 694 -9.91 5.82 -19.77
CA VAL A 694 -10.22 4.50 -19.19
C VAL A 694 -10.44 4.63 -17.69
N LYS A 695 -11.56 4.08 -17.19
CA LYS A 695 -11.85 3.95 -15.75
C LYS A 695 -10.76 3.12 -15.09
N THR A 696 -10.02 3.69 -14.14
CA THR A 696 -8.98 3.02 -13.36
C THR A 696 -9.56 2.32 -12.15
N SER A 697 -8.84 1.33 -11.61
CA SER A 697 -9.25 0.66 -10.37
C SER A 697 -8.93 1.54 -9.14
N PRO A 698 -9.57 1.32 -7.97
CA PRO A 698 -9.40 2.16 -6.77
C PRO A 698 -7.95 2.36 -6.30
N ASN A 699 -7.06 1.40 -6.58
CA ASN A 699 -5.65 1.40 -6.17
C ASN A 699 -4.66 1.39 -7.36
N HIS A 700 -5.07 1.94 -8.51
CA HIS A 700 -4.30 1.95 -9.75
C HIS A 700 -2.84 2.39 -9.58
N GLU A 701 -2.61 3.56 -8.97
CA GLU A 701 -1.27 4.13 -8.81
C GLU A 701 -0.34 3.25 -7.97
N GLU A 702 -0.85 2.68 -6.88
CA GLU A 702 -0.06 1.83 -5.99
C GLU A 702 0.30 0.50 -6.66
N MET A 703 -0.62 -0.09 -7.44
CA MET A 703 -0.32 -1.27 -8.25
C MET A 703 0.67 -0.98 -9.37
N MET A 704 0.63 0.22 -9.95
CA MET A 704 1.47 0.62 -11.07
C MET A 704 2.81 1.24 -10.64
N GLN A 705 3.12 1.26 -9.34
CA GLN A 705 4.31 1.92 -8.76
C GLN A 705 5.66 1.47 -9.35
N PHE A 706 5.74 0.22 -9.86
CA PHE A 706 6.95 -0.33 -10.47
C PHE A 706 7.02 -0.14 -11.99
N ALA A 707 6.01 0.49 -12.60
CA ALA A 707 5.81 0.60 -14.03
C ALA A 707 5.86 2.06 -14.53
N SER A 708 6.93 2.79 -14.17
CA SER A 708 7.09 4.22 -14.42
C SER A 708 6.97 4.65 -15.88
N ASP A 709 7.51 3.86 -16.83
CA ASP A 709 7.53 4.25 -18.25
C ASP A 709 6.50 3.51 -19.14
N LYS A 710 5.72 2.56 -18.58
CA LYS A 710 4.82 1.62 -19.32
C LYS A 710 5.43 1.01 -20.60
N GLN A 711 6.75 1.06 -20.78
CA GLN A 711 7.43 0.56 -21.96
C GLN A 711 7.83 -0.90 -21.73
N ILE A 712 7.46 -1.75 -22.69
CA ILE A 712 7.83 -3.16 -22.68
C ILE A 712 8.75 -3.41 -23.89
N PRO A 713 9.99 -3.88 -23.68
CA PRO A 713 10.87 -4.16 -24.79
C PRO A 713 10.34 -5.36 -25.59
N LEU A 714 10.32 -5.27 -26.92
CA LEU A 714 9.66 -6.24 -27.81
C LEU A 714 10.12 -7.69 -27.59
N TRP A 715 11.38 -7.91 -27.19
CA TRP A 715 11.91 -9.24 -26.92
C TRP A 715 11.18 -9.94 -25.75
N LEU A 716 10.65 -9.19 -24.79
CA LEU A 716 10.05 -9.75 -23.58
C LEU A 716 8.67 -10.38 -23.85
N PRO A 717 7.71 -9.71 -24.53
CA PRO A 717 6.48 -10.34 -24.99
C PRO A 717 6.71 -11.48 -25.96
N LEU A 718 7.71 -11.39 -26.85
CA LEU A 718 8.04 -12.46 -27.80
C LEU A 718 8.54 -13.71 -27.07
N LEU A 719 9.42 -13.54 -26.08
CA LEU A 719 9.92 -14.64 -25.25
C LEU A 719 8.79 -15.28 -24.46
N TYR A 720 7.94 -14.46 -23.81
CA TYR A 720 6.79 -14.94 -23.05
C TYR A 720 5.82 -15.72 -23.95
N LEU A 721 5.52 -15.19 -25.15
CA LEU A 721 4.65 -15.84 -26.15
C LEU A 721 5.24 -17.18 -26.59
N ALA A 722 6.54 -17.24 -26.89
CA ALA A 722 7.22 -18.48 -27.27
C ALA A 722 7.14 -19.55 -26.17
N SER A 723 7.44 -19.17 -24.92
CA SER A 723 7.32 -20.06 -23.75
C SER A 723 5.88 -20.52 -23.53
N ASN A 724 4.90 -19.63 -23.65
CA ASN A 724 3.49 -19.95 -23.47
C ASN A 724 2.95 -20.89 -24.58
N ILE A 725 3.36 -20.69 -25.84
CA ILE A 725 3.03 -21.58 -26.95
C ILE A 725 3.64 -22.97 -26.73
N LEU A 726 4.90 -23.05 -26.30
CA LEU A 726 5.55 -24.33 -26.01
C LEU A 726 4.80 -25.08 -24.91
N LEU A 727 4.52 -24.42 -23.78
CA LEU A 727 3.81 -25.02 -22.65
C LEU A 727 2.41 -25.51 -23.03
N ASN A 728 1.66 -24.74 -23.82
CA ASN A 728 0.36 -25.17 -24.31
C ASN A 728 0.48 -26.36 -25.28
N THR A 729 1.45 -26.33 -26.19
CA THR A 729 1.68 -27.44 -27.14
C THR A 729 2.00 -28.73 -26.40
N LEU A 730 2.84 -28.67 -25.36
CA LEU A 730 3.14 -29.79 -24.48
C LEU A 730 1.88 -30.30 -23.76
N ASN A 731 1.01 -29.41 -23.27
CA ASN A 731 -0.26 -29.80 -22.65
C ASN A 731 -1.17 -30.57 -23.63
N PHE A 732 -1.30 -30.12 -24.88
CA PHE A 732 -2.06 -30.85 -25.91
C PHE A 732 -1.42 -32.19 -26.27
N HIS A 733 -0.09 -32.25 -26.35
CA HIS A 733 0.67 -33.47 -26.58
C HIS A 733 0.46 -34.50 -25.47
N TRP A 734 0.61 -34.11 -24.21
CA TRP A 734 0.40 -34.99 -23.05
C TRP A 734 -1.05 -35.46 -22.96
N PHE A 735 -2.03 -34.58 -23.20
CA PHE A 735 -3.43 -35.01 -23.24
C PHE A 735 -3.70 -36.03 -24.35
N SER A 736 -3.11 -35.83 -25.53
CA SER A 736 -3.21 -36.77 -26.64
C SER A 736 -2.61 -38.13 -26.29
N LYS A 737 -1.46 -38.15 -25.59
CA LYS A 737 -0.87 -39.38 -25.03
C LYS A 737 -1.79 -40.04 -24.01
N MET A 738 -2.40 -39.29 -23.09
CA MET A 738 -3.36 -39.84 -22.11
C MET A 738 -4.54 -40.53 -22.80
N ILE A 739 -5.15 -39.88 -23.80
CA ILE A 739 -6.27 -40.45 -24.56
C ILE A 739 -5.82 -41.66 -25.39
N ALA A 740 -4.63 -41.63 -25.98
CA ALA A 740 -4.09 -42.77 -26.72
C ALA A 740 -3.88 -43.99 -25.80
N THR A 741 -3.36 -43.78 -24.59
CA THR A 741 -3.18 -44.83 -23.58
C THR A 741 -4.51 -45.44 -23.16
N ILE A 742 -5.54 -44.61 -22.95
CA ILE A 742 -6.90 -45.09 -22.65
C ILE A 742 -7.45 -45.89 -23.83
N ARG A 743 -7.32 -45.39 -25.06
CA ARG A 743 -7.80 -46.07 -26.26
C ARG A 743 -7.12 -47.43 -26.46
N LYS A 744 -5.82 -47.55 -26.18
CA LYS A 744 -5.09 -48.83 -26.21
C LYS A 744 -5.67 -49.84 -25.22
N ARG A 745 -6.16 -49.41 -24.05
CA ARG A 745 -6.79 -50.29 -23.05
C ARG A 745 -8.18 -50.81 -23.45
N PHE A 746 -8.84 -50.21 -24.45
CA PHE A 746 -10.15 -50.63 -24.96
C PHE A 746 -10.12 -51.33 -26.33
N GLN A 747 -8.94 -51.51 -26.95
CA GLN A 747 -8.82 -52.32 -28.16
C GLN A 747 -8.83 -53.81 -27.78
N PRO A 748 -9.69 -54.65 -28.38
CA PRO A 748 -9.64 -56.09 -28.15
C PRO A 748 -8.28 -56.64 -28.63
N PRO A 749 -7.68 -57.62 -27.95
CA PRO A 749 -6.40 -58.19 -28.36
C PRO A 749 -6.51 -58.71 -29.80
N LYS A 750 -5.55 -58.34 -30.66
CA LYS A 750 -5.43 -58.90 -32.01
C LYS A 750 -5.39 -60.43 -31.88
N GLN A 751 -6.33 -61.13 -32.52
CA GLN A 751 -6.29 -62.59 -32.66
C GLN A 751 -4.95 -62.98 -33.29
N VAL A 752 -4.12 -63.69 -32.54
CA VAL A 752 -2.99 -64.44 -33.09
C VAL A 752 -3.57 -65.51 -34.00
N LYS A 753 -3.33 -65.42 -35.32
CA LYS A 753 -3.61 -66.52 -36.24
C LYS A 753 -2.73 -67.70 -35.85
N ASN A 754 -3.35 -68.76 -35.33
CA ASN A 754 -2.75 -70.08 -35.28
C ASN A 754 -2.67 -70.62 -36.73
N GLU A 755 -1.54 -70.40 -37.40
CA GLU A 755 -1.19 -71.20 -38.57
C GLU A 755 -0.81 -72.61 -38.09
N LYS A 756 -1.63 -73.59 -38.43
CA LYS A 756 -1.30 -75.01 -38.25
C LYS A 756 -0.18 -75.36 -39.22
N ALA A 757 0.96 -75.83 -38.70
CA ALA A 757 2.04 -76.39 -39.50
C ALA A 757 1.54 -77.63 -40.27
N ALA A 758 1.74 -77.64 -41.59
CA ALA A 758 1.50 -78.80 -42.45
C ALA A 758 2.79 -79.62 -42.57
N VAL A 759 2.72 -80.92 -42.26
CA VAL A 759 3.84 -81.87 -42.43
C VAL A 759 3.75 -82.46 -43.84
N VAL A 760 4.82 -82.32 -44.64
CA VAL A 760 4.96 -82.97 -45.95
C VAL A 760 5.97 -84.11 -45.81
N MET A 761 5.53 -85.35 -46.06
CA MET A 761 6.43 -86.52 -46.13
C MET A 761 6.70 -86.83 -47.61
N SER A 762 7.97 -87.00 -48.00
CA SER A 762 8.32 -87.59 -49.29
C SER A 762 9.28 -88.76 -49.09
N THR A 763 9.11 -89.81 -49.90
CA THR A 763 9.91 -91.05 -49.86
C THR A 763 10.69 -91.18 -51.15
N GLY A 764 12.02 -91.24 -51.06
CA GLY A 764 12.90 -91.48 -52.20
C GLY A 764 13.08 -92.97 -52.49
N ALA A 765 13.40 -93.31 -53.75
CA ALA A 765 13.50 -94.68 -54.28
C ALA A 765 14.60 -95.59 -53.66
N ASN A 766 15.27 -95.16 -52.59
CA ASN A 766 16.27 -95.94 -51.86
C ASN A 766 15.83 -96.30 -50.42
N GLY A 767 14.53 -96.15 -50.10
CA GLY A 767 13.97 -96.58 -48.81
C GLY A 767 14.22 -95.65 -47.61
N ASN A 768 14.82 -94.46 -47.82
CA ASN A 768 14.93 -93.45 -46.77
C ASN A 768 13.72 -92.49 -46.78
N VAL A 769 13.12 -92.31 -45.61
CA VAL A 769 12.08 -91.31 -45.33
C VAL A 769 12.78 -90.03 -44.83
N THR A 770 12.62 -88.92 -45.54
CA THR A 770 13.04 -87.59 -45.07
C THR A 770 11.83 -86.85 -44.52
N VAL A 771 11.91 -86.47 -43.24
CA VAL A 771 10.96 -85.57 -42.58
C VAL A 771 11.70 -84.26 -42.35
N ASP A 772 11.40 -83.24 -43.14
CA ASP A 772 11.85 -81.87 -42.83
C ASP A 772 10.91 -81.28 -41.78
N VAL A 773 11.44 -81.14 -40.55
CA VAL A 773 10.81 -80.37 -39.48
C VAL A 773 11.55 -79.05 -39.42
N ASP A 774 10.85 -77.96 -39.73
CA ASP A 774 11.40 -76.61 -39.59
C ASP A 774 11.76 -76.37 -38.11
N LYS A 775 12.99 -75.89 -37.88
CA LYS A 775 13.58 -75.78 -36.54
C LYS A 775 12.95 -74.62 -35.79
N THR A 776 11.92 -74.90 -35.01
CA THR A 776 11.54 -74.03 -33.89
C THR A 776 12.65 -74.05 -32.83
N GLU A 777 13.42 -72.95 -32.76
CA GLU A 777 14.26 -72.65 -31.60
C GLU A 777 13.39 -72.53 -30.35
N VAL A 778 13.66 -73.39 -29.38
CA VAL A 778 13.13 -73.30 -28.02
C VAL A 778 13.74 -72.06 -27.36
N ARG A 779 13.03 -70.93 -27.37
CA ARG A 779 13.41 -69.73 -26.60
C ARG A 779 13.30 -70.05 -25.12
N ARG A 780 14.46 -70.29 -24.49
CA ARG A 780 14.64 -70.26 -23.02
C ARG A 780 13.96 -68.98 -22.48
N ARG A 781 13.05 -69.13 -21.51
CA ARG A 781 12.51 -68.00 -20.73
C ARG A 781 13.68 -67.25 -20.08
N GLN A 782 14.03 -66.08 -20.62
CA GLN A 782 14.67 -65.02 -19.84
C GLN A 782 13.56 -64.31 -19.04
N PRO A 783 13.74 -64.06 -17.72
CA PRO A 783 12.83 -63.24 -16.96
C PRO A 783 13.12 -61.76 -17.22
N ALA A 784 12.06 -60.96 -17.36
CA ALA A 784 12.04 -59.49 -17.37
C ALA A 784 12.71 -58.78 -18.57
N THR A 785 11.94 -58.59 -19.64
CA THR A 785 12.12 -57.48 -20.60
C THR A 785 10.76 -56.92 -21.08
N GLU A 786 9.72 -56.97 -20.24
CA GLU A 786 8.48 -56.20 -20.48
C GLU A 786 8.58 -54.80 -19.86
N ASP A 787 9.33 -54.63 -18.77
CA ASP A 787 9.50 -53.35 -18.06
C ASP A 787 10.29 -52.26 -18.84
N ALA A 788 10.94 -52.59 -19.96
CA ALA A 788 11.73 -51.63 -20.73
C ALA A 788 10.94 -50.95 -21.87
N GLU A 789 9.85 -51.56 -22.35
CA GLU A 789 8.97 -50.96 -23.37
C GLU A 789 7.84 -50.11 -22.75
N GLU A 790 7.54 -50.27 -21.46
CA GLU A 790 6.57 -49.42 -20.74
C GLU A 790 7.12 -47.99 -20.48
N ASP A 791 8.43 -47.82 -20.31
CA ASP A 791 9.07 -46.54 -19.96
C ASP A 791 9.02 -45.47 -21.09
N GLU A 792 8.97 -45.85 -22.38
CA GLU A 792 8.94 -44.87 -23.50
C GLU A 792 7.59 -44.14 -23.66
N ASN A 793 6.52 -44.62 -22.99
CA ASN A 793 5.17 -44.05 -23.09
C ASN A 793 4.68 -43.37 -21.79
N GLU A 794 5.50 -43.29 -20.75
CA GLU A 794 5.12 -42.63 -19.50
C GLU A 794 5.09 -41.10 -19.69
N ILE A 795 4.06 -40.46 -19.13
CA ILE A 795 3.99 -39.01 -19.02
C ILE A 795 4.66 -38.70 -17.68
N PRO A 796 5.86 -38.09 -17.68
CA PRO A 796 6.48 -37.68 -16.43
C PRO A 796 5.56 -36.67 -15.74
N PRO A 797 5.68 -36.48 -14.41
CA PRO A 797 4.96 -35.40 -13.77
C PRO A 797 5.39 -34.12 -14.48
N ALA A 798 4.43 -33.28 -14.89
CA ALA A 798 4.78 -31.88 -15.10
C ALA A 798 5.28 -31.43 -13.74
N VAL A 799 6.60 -31.24 -13.61
CA VAL A 799 7.19 -30.79 -12.37
C VAL A 799 6.89 -29.32 -12.29
#